data_AF-A0A1B8G9Z4-F1
#
_entry.id   AF-A0A1B8G9Z4-F1
#
_cell.length_a   1.000
_cell.length_b   1.000
_cell.length_c   1.000
_cell.angle_alpha   90.00
_cell.angle_beta   90.00
_cell.angle_gamma   90.00
#
_symmetry.space_group_name_H-M   'P 1'
#
loop_
_entity.id
_entity.type
_entity.pdbx_description
1 polymer ?
#
loop_
_entity_poly.entity_id
_entity_poly.type
_entity_poly.pdbx_seq_one_letter_code
_entity_poly.pdbx_strand_id
1 'polypeptide(L)'
;MSHPSKDNQGGSSKDDNPGASASRWRHQESSRYARHAAAAAAGTVGNPPHSEVRPANAHTGTSDLTSFLNTTRIEGTGPPLADASGYAPPPGGNRPYHPIAADGYGGFDGANERVATANAPPPVGLGGADVRPTTVYVEVVDGREVSCGPLLNYRRMEGNVWFGSVLIVVRGGVTRPADHAWVPELLLKKLAPRRPEELVQPVGHIYASRQGQGTEYDTPIDASIKGELLYSDLRNRFWRFNIALEMEELEAEWAYQIPLLRFPSDGKTDRQSFWVPSINESMRIMFHSCNGFSVGTDEDAWSGPALWNDVQRVHSQTPFHVMIGGGDQIYNDGIRVHGPLREWTSISNPRKRREYAFSETLRKDCDDYYVDNYIRWYSTEPFASSNGQIPQLNLWDDHDIIDGFGSYVSNFMQCDVFRGIGGTAYKYYLLFQHHLPPPVSTYTTDAPQTMNNDGTGVGVDPVQMRGTFVKQNDQMDPSYVIGRQPGPYVAEHSRSIVTRLGARIAFFGLDARTERTRRQVNYPETYQLIFDRISSELAAAAASEKPIKHLVVLLGIPIAYPRLTWVENILSSPLMGPVKFLNKRFGFGGGFINRFDGSVDLVDDLDDHYTAHRHKAERLQLVKMLQDLSGTYGVRVTILSGDVHLAAVGRFYANPKLGIPVEEDSRYMANIVSSAIVNKPPPAAIANLLHHQNKIHHLDKETDETLIKMFDREPGQVPKKSSSNKVTMPSRNWTMITECSATTARVNQVRNRTESIPVPITEMDGSVDPDLIAATSHTIATGGAALTPASDAPASDAPAGGSTVAATTSGKVNKKAGMLPLGPGEAEFGTINRAADPLVHGYSGDGALDVAIRVEKDQHDPSGQTQSYGIFIPTLTIATPIPTIPVLRDWATNFGGGHRRSRNSLGSRFGSIGSRAGSAAGSRPATAA
;
A
#
# COMPACT_ATOMS: atom_id res chain seq x y z
N MET A 1 12.36 75.26 -5.82
CA MET A 1 12.86 76.63 -5.68
C MET A 1 13.67 76.71 -4.39
N SER A 2 14.93 77.14 -4.52
CA SER A 2 15.80 77.76 -3.51
C SER A 2 15.84 77.21 -2.07
N HIS A 3 16.90 76.45 -1.77
CA HIS A 3 17.71 76.69 -0.57
C HIS A 3 18.33 78.09 -0.61
N PRO A 4 18.52 78.76 0.53
CA PRO A 4 19.86 78.85 1.17
C PRO A 4 19.74 78.97 2.72
N SER A 5 20.74 79.05 3.60
CA SER A 5 22.18 78.79 3.68
C SER A 5 22.60 79.05 5.15
N LYS A 6 23.59 78.27 5.63
CA LYS A 6 24.70 78.62 6.57
C LYS A 6 24.35 79.32 7.91
N ASP A 7 24.82 78.81 9.06
CA ASP A 7 26.22 79.00 9.48
C ASP A 7 26.84 77.88 10.32
N ASN A 8 28.17 77.92 10.29
CA ASN A 8 29.16 76.98 10.78
C ASN A 8 29.72 77.47 12.13
N GLN A 9 29.95 76.58 13.10
CA GLN A 9 31.27 76.35 13.77
C GLN A 9 31.15 75.58 15.10
N GLY A 10 31.80 74.40 15.15
CA GLY A 10 32.81 74.07 16.16
C GLY A 10 32.41 73.28 17.41
N GLY A 11 32.89 72.02 17.50
CA GLY A 11 33.44 71.48 18.76
C GLY A 11 32.86 70.17 19.32
N SER A 12 33.40 69.04 18.84
CA SER A 12 33.55 67.70 19.48
C SER A 12 32.70 67.32 20.71
N SER A 13 31.97 66.21 20.66
CA SER A 13 32.47 64.83 20.88
C SER A 13 31.32 63.84 21.17
N LYS A 14 31.35 62.73 20.43
CA LYS A 14 30.78 61.39 20.70
C LYS A 14 29.28 61.29 20.98
N ASP A 15 28.57 60.93 19.92
CA ASP A 15 27.16 60.55 19.88
C ASP A 15 26.83 59.34 20.78
N ASP A 16 25.88 59.56 21.68
CA ASP A 16 24.96 58.55 22.19
C ASP A 16 24.00 58.11 21.07
N ASN A 17 23.93 56.81 20.82
CA ASN A 17 22.90 56.21 19.98
C ASN A 17 21.77 55.65 20.89
N PRO A 18 20.54 56.19 20.83
CA PRO A 18 19.40 55.65 21.57
C PRO A 18 18.85 54.45 20.80
N GLY A 19 19.45 53.28 21.03
CA GLY A 19 19.08 52.05 20.34
C GLY A 19 19.59 50.76 21.00
N ALA A 20 19.90 50.78 22.29
CA ALA A 20 20.29 49.59 23.04
C ALA A 20 19.07 48.69 23.29
N SER A 21 18.84 47.73 22.38
CA SER A 21 17.92 46.60 22.56
C SER A 21 18.72 45.31 22.80
N ALA A 22 18.28 44.56 23.82
CA ALA A 22 18.92 43.38 24.37
C ALA A 22 18.68 42.12 23.52
N SER A 23 19.75 41.53 23.00
CA SER A 23 20.00 40.06 22.95
C SER A 23 21.26 39.79 22.13
N ARG A 24 22.26 39.18 22.80
CA ARG A 24 23.56 38.83 22.22
C ARG A 24 23.48 37.47 21.51
N TRP A 25 24.25 37.39 20.41
CA TRP A 25 24.69 36.20 19.66
C TRP A 25 23.87 35.77 18.44
N ARG A 26 23.84 36.66 17.43
CA ARG A 26 23.90 36.28 16.01
C ARG A 26 25.35 36.37 15.54
N HIS A 27 26.01 35.23 15.34
CA HIS A 27 27.32 35.18 14.66
C HIS A 27 27.47 33.90 13.82
N GLN A 28 26.48 33.60 12.97
CA GLN A 28 26.64 32.62 11.87
C GLN A 28 26.07 33.08 10.52
N GLU A 29 25.51 34.29 10.44
CA GLU A 29 24.89 34.82 9.20
C GLU A 29 25.66 36.02 8.61
N SER A 30 26.99 36.09 8.77
CA SER A 30 27.78 37.13 8.09
C SER A 30 28.44 36.59 6.81
N SER A 31 28.32 37.34 5.72
CA SER A 31 28.92 37.03 4.40
C SER A 31 30.46 37.02 4.39
N ARG A 32 31.09 37.41 5.51
CA ARG A 32 32.54 37.27 5.75
C ARG A 32 32.90 35.87 6.27
N TYR A 33 32.05 35.24 7.09
CA TYR A 33 32.28 33.88 7.59
C TYR A 33 32.15 32.83 6.47
N ALA A 34 31.14 32.97 5.59
CA ALA A 34 30.97 32.10 4.43
C ALA A 34 32.18 32.15 3.46
N ARG A 35 32.82 33.32 3.32
CA ARG A 35 34.05 33.48 2.51
C ARG A 35 35.28 32.86 3.17
N HIS A 36 35.36 32.88 4.50
CA HIS A 36 36.47 32.26 5.24
C HIS A 36 36.34 30.73 5.29
N ALA A 37 35.12 30.19 5.41
CA ALA A 37 34.86 28.75 5.40
C ALA A 37 35.09 28.12 4.01
N ALA A 38 34.77 28.85 2.92
CA ALA A 38 35.05 28.40 1.56
C ALA A 38 36.56 28.39 1.22
N ALA A 39 37.34 29.31 1.80
CA ALA A 39 38.79 29.34 1.64
C ALA A 39 39.51 28.19 2.38
N ALA A 40 38.94 27.70 3.49
CA ALA A 40 39.48 26.57 4.26
C ALA A 40 39.23 25.19 3.62
N ALA A 41 38.28 25.08 2.68
CA ALA A 41 37.95 23.83 1.99
C ALA A 41 38.76 23.60 0.70
N ALA A 42 39.52 24.59 0.23
CA ALA A 42 40.20 24.55 -1.07
C ALA A 42 41.70 24.22 -1.02
N GLY A 43 42.25 23.82 0.13
CA GLY A 43 43.66 23.46 0.23
C GLY A 43 43.91 22.39 1.27
N THR A 44 44.16 21.15 0.83
CA THR A 44 45.33 20.35 1.23
C THR A 44 45.30 18.96 0.58
N VAL A 45 46.32 18.71 -0.24
CA VAL A 45 46.88 17.38 -0.55
C VAL A 45 48.02 17.17 0.46
N GLY A 46 48.02 16.05 1.19
CA GLY A 46 49.18 15.54 1.96
C GLY A 46 48.98 15.36 3.48
N ASN A 47 49.22 14.13 3.97
CA ASN A 47 49.57 13.79 5.38
C ASN A 47 50.97 14.35 5.75
N PRO A 48 51.47 14.45 7.02
CA PRO A 48 51.13 13.79 8.32
C PRO A 48 51.26 14.75 9.57
N PRO A 49 51.83 14.43 10.77
CA PRO A 49 51.37 13.64 11.94
C PRO A 49 51.33 14.40 13.33
N HIS A 50 50.82 13.71 14.38
CA HIS A 50 50.99 13.89 15.85
C HIS A 50 50.80 15.28 16.54
N SER A 51 49.89 15.36 17.52
CA SER A 51 50.18 15.87 18.89
C SER A 51 48.98 15.80 19.87
N GLU A 52 49.21 15.02 20.91
CA GLU A 52 48.87 15.14 22.35
C GLU A 52 47.58 15.82 22.85
N VAL A 53 46.88 15.04 23.69
CA VAL A 53 45.77 15.37 24.59
C VAL A 53 46.30 16.05 25.87
N ARG A 54 45.58 17.06 26.38
CA ARG A 54 45.65 17.51 27.79
C ARG A 54 44.25 17.45 28.44
N PRO A 55 44.12 16.91 29.66
CA PRO A 55 42.86 16.86 30.40
C PRO A 55 42.76 17.99 31.44
N ALA A 56 41.54 18.34 31.89
CA ALA A 56 41.36 19.05 33.16
C ALA A 56 39.94 18.86 33.73
N ASN A 57 39.87 18.18 34.88
CA ASN A 57 38.87 18.37 35.92
C ASN A 57 39.13 19.71 36.63
N ALA A 58 38.08 20.51 36.87
CA ALA A 58 38.02 21.49 37.96
C ALA A 58 36.54 21.77 38.31
N HIS A 59 36.14 21.42 39.54
CA HIS A 59 34.83 21.70 40.14
C HIS A 59 34.80 23.07 40.81
N THR A 60 33.63 23.73 40.81
CA THR A 60 32.99 24.57 41.86
C THR A 60 31.73 25.21 41.22
N GLY A 61 30.53 25.32 41.79
CA GLY A 61 29.92 24.97 43.06
C GLY A 61 28.42 25.29 42.95
N THR A 62 27.58 24.49 43.59
CA THR A 62 26.11 24.56 43.60
C THR A 62 25.63 25.41 44.77
N SER A 63 25.26 26.67 44.53
CA SER A 63 24.53 27.49 45.51
C SER A 63 23.48 28.43 44.90
N ASP A 64 23.49 28.65 43.58
CA ASP A 64 22.58 29.63 42.94
C ASP A 64 21.32 29.01 42.32
N LEU A 65 21.25 27.67 42.22
CA LEU A 65 20.08 26.97 41.67
C LEU A 65 19.00 26.70 42.74
N THR A 66 19.39 26.67 44.02
CA THR A 66 18.48 26.37 45.15
C THR A 66 17.70 27.61 45.61
N SER A 67 18.19 28.83 45.33
CA SER A 67 17.47 30.08 45.63
C SER A 67 16.47 30.51 44.55
N PHE A 68 16.54 29.93 43.35
CA PHE A 68 15.64 30.26 42.24
C PHE A 68 14.35 29.43 42.26
N LEU A 69 14.37 28.22 42.83
CA LEU A 69 13.24 27.28 42.83
C LEU A 69 12.19 27.53 43.95
N ASN A 70 12.37 28.55 44.80
CA ASN A 70 11.49 28.79 45.95
C ASN A 70 10.62 30.05 45.85
N THR A 71 10.57 30.77 44.73
CA THR A 71 9.98 32.12 44.71
C THR A 71 8.62 32.29 44.03
N THR A 72 7.93 31.21 43.61
CA THR A 72 6.54 31.36 43.12
C THR A 72 5.64 30.21 43.55
N ARG A 73 5.25 30.24 44.82
CA ARG A 73 4.12 29.50 45.39
C ARG A 73 3.08 30.52 45.80
N ILE A 74 1.90 30.49 45.20
CA ILE A 74 0.71 31.20 45.70
C ILE A 74 -0.38 30.16 45.91
N GLU A 75 -0.80 30.02 47.17
CA GLU A 75 -1.93 29.22 47.62
C GLU A 75 -3.23 30.04 47.60
N GLY A 76 -4.37 29.36 47.42
CA GLY A 76 -5.72 29.92 47.53
C GLY A 76 -6.71 28.94 48.18
N THR A 77 -6.76 28.96 49.53
CA THR A 77 -7.94 29.02 50.43
C THR A 77 -9.15 28.03 50.32
N GLY A 78 -9.10 26.93 51.12
CA GLY A 78 -10.10 26.36 52.10
C GLY A 78 -11.49 25.79 51.68
N PRO A 79 -12.25 25.02 52.54
CA PRO A 79 -11.97 24.26 53.79
C PRO A 79 -12.50 22.76 53.78
N PRO A 80 -12.37 21.95 54.89
CA PRO A 80 -12.23 20.47 54.82
C PRO A 80 -13.23 19.57 55.62
N LEU A 81 -13.07 18.24 55.43
CA LEU A 81 -13.15 17.08 56.38
C LEU A 81 -14.49 16.36 56.75
N ALA A 82 -14.42 15.00 56.71
CA ALA A 82 -15.05 13.94 57.55
C ALA A 82 -15.35 12.69 56.68
N ASP A 83 -15.27 11.40 57.06
CA ASP A 83 -14.93 10.70 58.31
C ASP A 83 -14.73 9.18 58.04
N ALA A 84 -13.88 8.57 58.89
CA ALA A 84 -13.98 7.25 59.55
C ALA A 84 -14.05 5.86 58.86
N SER A 85 -13.33 4.94 59.53
CA SER A 85 -13.46 3.47 59.65
C SER A 85 -12.80 2.60 58.56
N GLY A 86 -12.09 1.50 58.83
CA GLY A 86 -11.78 0.74 60.05
C GLY A 86 -11.45 -0.72 59.65
N TYR A 87 -10.61 -1.40 60.45
CA TYR A 87 -10.27 -2.84 60.46
C TYR A 87 -9.09 -3.39 59.60
N ALA A 88 -8.13 -3.98 60.31
CA ALA A 88 -7.06 -4.89 59.86
C ALA A 88 -7.50 -6.36 60.04
N PRO A 89 -6.92 -7.35 59.29
CA PRO A 89 -6.02 -8.34 59.93
C PRO A 89 -4.95 -8.96 58.95
N PRO A 90 -4.27 -10.09 59.27
CA PRO A 90 -2.90 -10.23 59.80
C PRO A 90 -1.85 -10.76 58.77
N PRO A 91 -0.54 -10.86 59.12
CA PRO A 91 0.53 -11.19 58.18
C PRO A 91 0.96 -12.67 58.22
N GLY A 92 1.38 -13.20 57.07
CA GLY A 92 2.37 -14.29 57.00
C GLY A 92 2.00 -15.48 56.13
N GLY A 93 2.83 -15.74 55.11
CA GLY A 93 2.72 -16.95 54.31
C GLY A 93 3.68 -17.02 53.12
N ASN A 94 4.98 -16.88 53.37
CA ASN A 94 6.03 -17.08 52.38
C ASN A 94 6.07 -18.57 51.96
N ARG A 95 5.85 -18.90 50.69
CA ARG A 95 6.20 -20.22 50.12
C ARG A 95 6.80 -20.06 48.71
N PRO A 96 7.94 -20.72 48.42
CA PRO A 96 8.63 -20.61 47.13
C PRO A 96 7.91 -21.42 46.03
N TYR A 97 7.97 -20.88 44.82
CA TYR A 97 7.40 -21.42 43.59
C TYR A 97 8.19 -22.65 43.09
N HIS A 98 7.48 -23.74 42.79
CA HIS A 98 8.00 -24.88 42.05
C HIS A 98 7.45 -24.84 40.61
N PRO A 99 8.28 -24.87 39.56
CA PRO A 99 7.79 -25.12 38.21
C PRO A 99 7.44 -26.62 38.07
N ILE A 100 6.21 -26.90 37.62
CA ILE A 100 5.78 -28.23 37.17
C ILE A 100 5.80 -28.21 35.65
N ALA A 101 6.55 -29.16 35.07
CA ALA A 101 6.62 -29.43 33.65
C ALA A 101 5.25 -29.87 33.09
N ALA A 102 4.89 -29.40 31.91
CA ALA A 102 3.87 -30.03 31.08
C ALA A 102 4.59 -30.90 30.05
N ASP A 103 4.40 -32.22 30.16
CA ASP A 103 4.92 -33.20 29.23
C ASP A 103 4.33 -33.01 27.82
N GLY A 104 5.20 -33.10 26.81
CA GLY A 104 4.80 -33.43 25.44
C GLY A 104 4.90 -32.32 24.39
N TYR A 105 6.05 -31.67 24.23
CA TYR A 105 6.50 -31.12 22.94
C TYR A 105 8.03 -31.24 22.85
N GLY A 106 8.53 -31.50 21.64
CA GLY A 106 9.87 -32.02 21.32
C GLY A 106 11.05 -31.40 22.10
N GLY A 107 11.97 -32.28 22.50
CA GLY A 107 13.13 -31.94 23.32
C GLY A 107 14.04 -30.89 22.69
N PHE A 108 14.38 -29.88 23.50
CA PHE A 108 15.50 -28.97 23.27
C PHE A 108 16.49 -29.07 24.44
N ASP A 109 17.77 -28.94 24.10
CA ASP A 109 18.94 -29.23 24.92
C ASP A 109 19.14 -28.20 26.05
N GLY A 110 19.19 -28.68 27.30
CA GLY A 110 19.08 -27.89 28.53
C GLY A 110 20.35 -27.14 28.98
N ALA A 111 21.17 -26.65 28.05
CA ALA A 111 22.51 -26.14 28.39
C ALA A 111 22.61 -24.62 28.64
N ASN A 112 21.60 -23.79 28.36
CA ASN A 112 21.72 -22.32 28.46
C ASN A 112 20.84 -21.64 29.52
N GLU A 113 20.17 -22.39 30.39
CA GLU A 113 19.28 -21.81 31.43
C GLU A 113 19.97 -21.53 32.79
N ARG A 114 21.30 -21.73 32.92
CA ARG A 114 22.00 -21.59 34.21
C ARG A 114 23.27 -20.74 34.15
N VAL A 115 23.17 -19.47 33.74
CA VAL A 115 24.22 -18.47 34.07
C VAL A 115 23.67 -17.09 34.48
N ALA A 116 22.38 -16.79 34.36
CA ALA A 116 21.87 -15.41 34.51
C ALA A 116 21.15 -15.07 35.83
N THR A 117 21.30 -15.83 36.92
CA THR A 117 20.62 -15.51 38.21
C THR A 117 21.47 -15.64 39.47
N ALA A 118 22.79 -15.81 39.38
CA ALA A 118 23.64 -15.98 40.58
C ALA A 118 24.26 -14.70 41.15
N ASN A 119 24.23 -13.55 40.46
CA ASN A 119 25.01 -12.35 40.87
C ASN A 119 24.23 -11.02 40.90
N ALA A 120 22.90 -11.02 40.98
CA ALA A 120 22.14 -9.77 41.17
C ALA A 120 22.19 -9.33 42.65
N PRO A 121 22.69 -8.12 42.97
CA PRO A 121 22.69 -7.62 44.35
C PRO A 121 21.26 -7.27 44.80
N PRO A 122 20.93 -7.43 46.11
CA PRO A 122 19.60 -7.12 46.62
C PRO A 122 19.32 -5.60 46.61
N PRO A 123 18.07 -5.17 46.35
CA PRO A 123 17.72 -3.76 46.27
C PRO A 123 17.80 -3.06 47.64
N VAL A 124 18.52 -1.94 47.69
CA VAL A 124 18.62 -1.06 48.86
C VAL A 124 17.46 -0.07 48.82
N GLY A 125 16.68 -0.03 49.91
CA GLY A 125 15.46 0.76 50.00
C GLY A 125 15.67 2.27 50.22
N LEU A 126 14.67 3.05 49.80
CA LEU A 126 14.31 4.34 50.37
C LEU A 126 12.79 4.30 50.62
N GLY A 127 12.42 4.47 51.88
CA GLY A 127 11.09 4.20 52.40
C GLY A 127 10.09 5.34 52.25
N GLY A 128 8.84 5.00 52.57
CA GLY A 128 7.87 5.92 53.16
C GLY A 128 6.99 6.70 52.19
N ALA A 129 6.08 6.01 51.50
CA ALA A 129 4.80 6.60 51.09
C ALA A 129 3.73 5.50 51.13
N ASP A 130 2.65 5.75 51.88
CA ASP A 130 1.50 4.85 52.01
C ASP A 130 0.86 4.58 50.64
N VAL A 131 1.13 3.39 50.09
CA VAL A 131 0.41 2.85 48.94
C VAL A 131 -0.90 2.26 49.46
N ARG A 132 -2.02 2.97 49.30
CA ARG A 132 -3.33 2.34 49.39
C ARG A 132 -3.41 1.26 48.31
N PRO A 133 -3.90 0.05 48.59
CA PRO A 133 -4.05 -0.97 47.55
C PRO A 133 -5.12 -0.49 46.56
N THR A 134 -4.69 -0.08 45.38
CA THR A 134 -5.58 0.07 44.24
C THR A 134 -6.05 -1.34 43.89
N THR A 135 -7.24 -1.72 44.35
CA THR A 135 -7.91 -2.94 43.88
C THR A 135 -8.16 -2.75 42.39
N VAL A 136 -7.26 -3.26 41.55
CA VAL A 136 -7.49 -3.41 40.13
C VAL A 136 -8.55 -4.49 39.99
N TYR A 137 -9.80 -4.09 39.78
CA TYR A 137 -10.82 -5.00 39.28
C TYR A 137 -10.36 -5.42 37.88
N VAL A 138 -9.74 -6.60 37.79
CA VAL A 138 -9.51 -7.25 36.49
C VAL A 138 -10.85 -7.85 36.12
N GLU A 139 -11.60 -7.15 35.27
CA GLU A 139 -12.80 -7.69 34.65
C GLU A 139 -12.41 -8.98 33.92
N VAL A 140 -13.06 -10.09 34.27
CA VAL A 140 -12.78 -11.38 33.64
C VAL A 140 -13.41 -11.36 32.26
N VAL A 141 -12.63 -10.95 31.26
CA VAL A 141 -13.07 -11.00 29.87
C VAL A 141 -13.03 -12.47 29.43
N ASP A 142 -14.19 -13.06 29.12
CA ASP A 142 -14.30 -14.43 28.58
C ASP A 142 -13.65 -14.57 27.18
N GLY A 143 -13.22 -13.43 26.63
CA GLY A 143 -12.49 -13.23 25.42
C GLY A 143 -13.25 -13.57 24.15
N ARG A 144 -14.58 -13.39 24.20
CA ARG A 144 -15.51 -13.54 23.08
C ARG A 144 -16.02 -12.21 22.52
N GLU A 145 -15.67 -11.09 23.15
CA GLU A 145 -16.00 -9.75 22.65
C GLU A 145 -15.04 -9.38 21.51
N VAL A 146 -15.58 -9.08 20.33
CA VAL A 146 -14.81 -8.71 19.14
C VAL A 146 -14.40 -7.25 19.24
N SER A 147 -13.09 -7.01 19.18
CA SER A 147 -12.53 -5.67 18.99
C SER A 147 -12.55 -5.26 17.52
N CYS A 148 -12.21 -6.19 16.61
CA CYS A 148 -12.16 -5.95 15.17
C CYS A 148 -12.34 -7.24 14.37
N GLY A 149 -12.88 -7.13 13.15
CA GLY A 149 -13.11 -8.25 12.23
C GLY A 149 -14.56 -8.76 12.24
N PRO A 150 -14.85 -9.88 11.56
CA PRO A 150 -13.92 -10.66 10.74
C PRO A 150 -13.34 -9.88 9.56
N LEU A 151 -12.06 -10.10 9.25
CA LEU A 151 -11.35 -9.59 8.07
C LEU A 151 -10.98 -10.77 7.19
N LEU A 152 -11.33 -10.72 5.90
CA LEU A 152 -11.10 -11.78 4.93
C LEU A 152 -9.91 -11.42 4.03
N ASN A 153 -8.98 -12.35 3.84
CA ASN A 153 -7.76 -12.15 3.07
C ASN A 153 -7.59 -13.28 2.03
N TYR A 154 -7.25 -12.91 0.80
CA TYR A 154 -6.83 -13.84 -0.24
C TYR A 154 -5.31 -14.02 -0.20
N ARG A 155 -4.84 -15.26 -0.41
CA ARG A 155 -3.40 -15.57 -0.41
C ARG A 155 -2.95 -16.04 -1.78
N ARG A 156 -3.51 -17.16 -2.25
CA ARG A 156 -3.11 -17.76 -3.52
C ARG A 156 -4.09 -18.77 -4.08
N MET A 157 -3.77 -19.22 -5.29
CA MET A 157 -4.32 -20.44 -5.87
C MET A 157 -3.19 -21.43 -6.13
N GLU A 158 -3.44 -22.72 -5.86
CA GLU A 158 -2.57 -23.82 -6.29
C GLU A 158 -3.43 -24.85 -7.02
N GLY A 159 -3.19 -25.03 -8.32
CA GLY A 159 -4.11 -25.80 -9.16
C GLY A 159 -5.51 -25.19 -9.13
N ASN A 160 -6.50 -25.98 -8.70
CA ASN A 160 -7.89 -25.56 -8.54
C ASN A 160 -8.27 -25.26 -7.08
N VAL A 161 -7.29 -25.14 -6.18
CA VAL A 161 -7.55 -24.82 -4.77
C VAL A 161 -7.34 -23.33 -4.53
N TRP A 162 -8.35 -22.67 -3.98
CA TRP A 162 -8.31 -21.30 -3.49
C TRP A 162 -7.86 -21.27 -2.03
N PHE A 163 -6.85 -20.48 -1.70
CA PHE A 163 -6.34 -20.30 -0.33
C PHE A 163 -6.56 -18.88 0.16
N GLY A 164 -7.10 -18.76 1.37
CA GLY A 164 -7.31 -17.50 2.05
C GLY A 164 -7.28 -17.65 3.56
N SER A 165 -7.65 -16.59 4.26
CA SER A 165 -7.77 -16.62 5.71
C SER A 165 -8.76 -15.60 6.24
N VAL A 166 -9.32 -15.87 7.42
CA VAL A 166 -10.13 -14.91 8.17
C VAL A 166 -9.38 -14.53 9.46
N LEU A 167 -9.32 -13.25 9.80
CA LEU A 167 -8.78 -12.75 11.06
C LEU A 167 -9.91 -12.18 11.93
N ILE A 168 -9.88 -12.50 13.21
CA ILE A 168 -10.63 -11.77 14.24
C ILE A 168 -9.67 -11.28 15.33
N VAL A 169 -9.99 -10.11 15.88
CA VAL A 169 -9.35 -9.56 17.07
C VAL A 169 -10.37 -9.54 18.18
N VAL A 170 -10.09 -10.25 19.27
CA VAL A 170 -10.98 -10.28 20.45
C VAL A 170 -10.31 -9.57 21.62
N ARG A 171 -11.13 -8.90 22.45
CA ARG A 171 -10.68 -8.24 23.67
C ARG A 171 -10.17 -9.28 24.67
N GLY A 172 -9.14 -8.90 25.41
CA GLY A 172 -8.55 -9.70 26.47
C GLY A 172 -7.31 -10.46 26.02
N GLY A 173 -6.46 -10.77 27.00
CA GLY A 173 -5.12 -11.30 26.86
C GLY A 173 -4.77 -12.26 27.97
N VAL A 174 -3.72 -13.08 27.78
CA VAL A 174 -3.31 -14.11 28.74
C VAL A 174 -3.08 -13.52 30.14
N THR A 175 -3.94 -13.84 31.11
CA THR A 175 -3.70 -13.51 32.53
C THR A 175 -3.71 -14.72 33.44
N ARG A 176 -4.44 -15.80 33.12
CA ARG A 176 -4.46 -17.05 33.91
C ARG A 176 -4.61 -18.30 33.04
N PRO A 177 -4.21 -19.49 33.53
CA PRO A 177 -4.36 -20.77 32.83
C PRO A 177 -5.80 -21.10 32.38
N ALA A 178 -6.82 -20.54 33.03
CA ALA A 178 -8.23 -20.72 32.67
C ALA A 178 -8.65 -19.95 31.40
N ASP A 179 -7.92 -18.89 31.01
CA ASP A 179 -8.20 -18.06 29.83
C ASP A 179 -7.77 -18.75 28.52
N HIS A 180 -7.06 -19.89 28.62
CA HIS A 180 -6.63 -20.76 27.52
C HIS A 180 -7.72 -21.74 27.04
N ALA A 181 -8.89 -21.78 27.69
CA ALA A 181 -9.87 -22.84 27.42
C ALA A 181 -10.69 -22.65 26.14
N TRP A 182 -10.86 -21.40 25.66
CA TRP A 182 -11.70 -21.12 24.49
C TRP A 182 -10.86 -20.84 23.25
N VAL A 183 -10.98 -21.72 22.26
CA VAL A 183 -10.47 -21.55 20.89
C VAL A 183 -11.69 -21.31 19.99
N PRO A 184 -11.75 -20.19 19.24
CA PRO A 184 -12.86 -19.97 18.34
C PRO A 184 -12.81 -20.97 17.17
N GLU A 185 -13.97 -21.32 16.64
CA GLU A 185 -14.12 -22.17 15.45
C GLU A 185 -14.89 -21.41 14.38
N LEU A 186 -14.42 -21.49 13.14
CA LEU A 186 -15.10 -20.97 11.96
C LEU A 186 -15.81 -22.12 11.25
N LEU A 187 -17.11 -21.99 11.09
CA LEU A 187 -17.97 -22.91 10.34
C LEU A 187 -18.11 -22.38 8.92
N LEU A 188 -17.85 -23.23 7.93
CA LEU A 188 -17.86 -22.87 6.52
C LEU A 188 -18.93 -23.66 5.77
N LYS A 189 -19.64 -22.99 4.86
CA LYS A 189 -20.73 -23.58 4.06
C LYS A 189 -20.78 -22.97 2.67
N LYS A 190 -20.86 -23.80 1.64
CA LYS A 190 -21.13 -23.43 0.26
C LYS A 190 -22.63 -23.18 0.09
N LEU A 191 -22.99 -22.00 -0.42
CA LEU A 191 -24.38 -21.61 -0.68
C LEU A 191 -24.76 -21.84 -2.15
N ALA A 192 -23.85 -21.54 -3.08
CA ALA A 192 -24.00 -21.71 -4.53
C ALA A 192 -22.66 -22.12 -5.14
N PRO A 193 -22.60 -22.76 -6.33
CA PRO A 193 -23.68 -23.08 -7.26
C PRO A 193 -24.20 -24.50 -7.01
N ARG A 194 -25.48 -24.64 -6.63
CA ARG A 194 -26.02 -25.97 -6.31
C ARG A 194 -26.29 -26.73 -7.62
N ARG A 195 -25.62 -27.87 -7.86
CA ARG A 195 -26.06 -28.82 -8.90
C ARG A 195 -27.45 -29.34 -8.54
N PRO A 196 -28.37 -29.50 -9.51
CA PRO A 196 -29.68 -30.07 -9.23
C PRO A 196 -29.54 -31.57 -9.01
N GLU A 197 -29.73 -32.05 -7.77
CA GLU A 197 -29.89 -33.48 -7.53
C GLU A 197 -31.13 -33.75 -6.68
N GLU A 198 -32.08 -34.40 -7.35
CA GLU A 198 -33.13 -35.25 -6.81
C GLU A 198 -32.52 -36.24 -5.80
N LEU A 199 -33.27 -36.58 -4.74
CA LEU A 199 -33.01 -37.56 -3.66
C LEU A 199 -32.60 -36.99 -2.29
N VAL A 200 -33.51 -36.32 -1.57
CA VAL A 200 -33.59 -36.50 -0.09
C VAL A 200 -35.04 -36.35 0.41
N GLN A 201 -35.50 -37.35 1.19
CA GLN A 201 -36.77 -37.45 1.91
C GLN A 201 -36.72 -36.77 3.32
N PRO A 202 -37.86 -36.53 4.03
CA PRO A 202 -37.98 -35.54 5.10
C PRO A 202 -37.47 -36.05 6.48
N VAL A 203 -37.07 -35.28 7.51
CA VAL A 203 -36.87 -33.85 7.84
C VAL A 203 -36.05 -33.82 9.16
N GLY A 204 -35.14 -32.84 9.34
CA GLY A 204 -34.49 -32.50 10.62
C GLY A 204 -33.70 -31.17 10.58
N HIS A 205 -34.05 -30.23 11.47
CA HIS A 205 -33.82 -28.77 11.51
C HIS A 205 -32.37 -28.22 11.51
N ILE A 206 -32.09 -27.05 10.89
CA ILE A 206 -30.70 -26.53 10.77
C ILE A 206 -30.30 -25.33 11.63
N TYR A 207 -31.15 -24.37 12.02
CA TYR A 207 -30.84 -23.43 13.13
C TYR A 207 -32.09 -22.88 13.83
N ALA A 208 -32.73 -23.64 14.74
CA ALA A 208 -33.65 -23.10 15.75
C ALA A 208 -33.85 -24.03 16.98
N SER A 209 -33.35 -23.60 18.15
CA SER A 209 -34.13 -23.37 19.39
C SER A 209 -33.28 -22.43 20.27
N ARG A 210 -33.76 -21.34 20.89
CA ARG A 210 -35.07 -21.09 21.50
C ARG A 210 -36.03 -20.27 20.63
N GLN A 211 -37.22 -20.83 20.44
CA GLN A 211 -38.43 -20.23 19.85
C GLN A 211 -38.37 -20.06 18.34
N GLY A 212 -38.95 -21.04 17.66
CA GLY A 212 -38.82 -21.25 16.22
C GLY A 212 -39.71 -20.39 15.35
N GLN A 213 -39.25 -20.20 14.12
CA GLN A 213 -39.96 -20.33 12.86
C GLN A 213 -38.88 -20.47 11.77
N GLY A 214 -38.95 -21.53 10.96
CA GLY A 214 -37.91 -21.92 10.01
C GLY A 214 -37.94 -21.13 8.71
N THR A 215 -36.76 -20.87 8.15
CA THR A 215 -36.51 -20.29 6.82
C THR A 215 -35.54 -21.17 6.01
N GLU A 216 -35.49 -20.94 4.70
CA GLU A 216 -35.05 -21.74 3.55
C GLU A 216 -33.60 -22.33 3.51
N TYR A 217 -32.89 -22.55 4.64
CA TYR A 217 -31.43 -22.77 4.63
C TYR A 217 -30.84 -24.01 5.39
N ASP A 218 -31.63 -24.96 5.88
CA ASP A 218 -31.72 -26.34 5.39
C ASP A 218 -30.49 -27.25 4.94
N THR A 219 -29.17 -26.95 5.09
CA THR A 219 -28.06 -27.93 4.73
C THR A 219 -26.85 -28.07 5.70
N PRO A 220 -26.08 -29.22 5.68
CA PRO A 220 -24.89 -29.48 6.53
C PRO A 220 -23.76 -28.47 6.35
N ILE A 221 -22.90 -28.31 7.38
CA ILE A 221 -21.65 -27.54 7.28
C ILE A 221 -20.61 -28.32 6.44
N ASP A 222 -19.85 -27.64 5.59
CA ASP A 222 -18.81 -28.29 4.77
C ASP A 222 -17.51 -28.49 5.55
N ALA A 223 -17.16 -27.53 6.42
CA ALA A 223 -15.96 -27.59 7.25
C ALA A 223 -16.12 -26.84 8.58
N SER A 224 -15.39 -27.29 9.60
CA SER A 224 -15.10 -26.52 10.82
C SER A 224 -13.59 -26.32 10.93
N ILE A 225 -13.16 -25.07 11.11
CA ILE A 225 -11.77 -24.65 11.11
C ILE A 225 -11.48 -24.04 12.48
N LYS A 226 -10.53 -24.62 13.21
CA LYS A 226 -10.09 -24.06 14.49
C LYS A 226 -9.24 -22.82 14.27
N GLY A 227 -9.43 -21.82 15.11
CA GLY A 227 -8.59 -20.63 15.12
C GLY A 227 -7.16 -20.94 15.54
N GLU A 228 -6.21 -20.35 14.84
CA GLU A 228 -4.81 -20.30 15.22
C GLU A 228 -4.50 -18.95 15.87
N LEU A 229 -4.00 -18.96 17.11
CA LEU A 229 -3.56 -17.73 17.75
C LEU A 229 -2.27 -17.26 17.08
N LEU A 230 -2.27 -16.05 16.51
CA LEU A 230 -1.09 -15.43 15.91
C LEU A 230 -0.31 -14.61 16.93
N TYR A 231 -1.04 -13.83 17.72
CA TYR A 231 -0.49 -12.88 18.66
C TYR A 231 -1.49 -12.65 19.80
N SER A 232 -0.98 -12.48 21.02
CA SER A 232 -1.76 -12.00 22.16
C SER A 232 -0.91 -11.09 23.02
N ASP A 233 -1.52 -10.04 23.55
CA ASP A 233 -1.02 -9.34 24.73
C ASP A 233 -2.18 -9.10 25.70
N LEU A 234 -1.94 -8.40 26.81
CA LEU A 234 -2.94 -8.10 27.84
C LEU A 234 -4.24 -7.44 27.33
N ARG A 235 -4.20 -6.78 26.17
CA ARG A 235 -5.33 -6.06 25.58
C ARG A 235 -6.11 -6.91 24.58
N ASN A 236 -5.41 -7.63 23.70
CA ASN A 236 -6.01 -8.24 22.51
C ASN A 236 -5.46 -9.65 22.20
N ARG A 237 -6.29 -10.49 21.57
CA ARG A 237 -5.93 -11.77 20.93
C ARG A 237 -6.29 -11.76 19.45
N PHE A 238 -5.34 -12.16 18.62
CA PHE A 238 -5.47 -12.22 17.16
C PHE A 238 -5.58 -13.67 16.72
N TRP A 239 -6.75 -14.07 16.23
CA TRP A 239 -7.01 -15.42 15.76
C TRP A 239 -7.16 -15.43 14.24
N ARG A 240 -6.43 -16.35 13.59
CA ARG A 240 -6.50 -16.61 12.16
C ARG A 240 -7.17 -17.96 11.89
N PHE A 241 -8.05 -18.01 10.90
CA PHE A 241 -8.60 -19.23 10.33
C PHE A 241 -8.05 -19.38 8.91
N ASN A 242 -7.30 -20.45 8.65
CA ASN A 242 -6.80 -20.74 7.31
C ASN A 242 -7.87 -21.47 6.50
N ILE A 243 -8.21 -20.95 5.33
CA ILE A 243 -9.26 -21.49 4.46
C ILE A 243 -8.62 -22.05 3.19
N ALA A 244 -8.97 -23.27 2.82
CA ALA A 244 -8.62 -23.90 1.55
C ALA A 244 -9.90 -24.47 0.93
N LEU A 245 -10.23 -24.02 -0.28
CA LEU A 245 -11.47 -24.35 -0.98
C LEU A 245 -11.17 -24.92 -2.36
N GLU A 246 -11.72 -26.09 -2.66
CA GLU A 246 -11.76 -26.58 -4.04
C GLU A 246 -12.69 -25.68 -4.85
N MET A 247 -12.16 -25.12 -5.94
CA MET A 247 -12.92 -24.27 -6.85
C MET A 247 -13.78 -25.11 -7.79
N GLU A 248 -14.92 -24.57 -8.19
CA GLU A 248 -15.92 -25.28 -9.00
C GLU A 248 -15.89 -24.82 -10.46
N GLU A 249 -16.58 -25.53 -11.34
CA GLU A 249 -16.79 -25.11 -12.74
C GLU A 249 -17.62 -23.83 -12.87
N LEU A 250 -18.43 -23.54 -11.86
CA LEU A 250 -19.27 -22.36 -11.75
C LEU A 250 -18.81 -21.50 -10.57
N GLU A 251 -19.12 -20.21 -10.61
CA GLU A 251 -18.84 -19.30 -9.50
C GLU A 251 -19.58 -19.72 -8.23
N ALA A 252 -18.90 -19.67 -7.08
CA ALA A 252 -19.40 -20.20 -5.82
C ALA A 252 -19.49 -19.14 -4.72
N GLU A 253 -20.65 -19.05 -4.07
CA GLU A 253 -20.83 -18.30 -2.84
C GLU A 253 -20.56 -19.19 -1.63
N TRP A 254 -19.77 -18.70 -0.69
CA TRP A 254 -19.45 -19.35 0.57
C TRP A 254 -19.85 -18.46 1.74
N ALA A 255 -20.63 -19.00 2.67
CA ALA A 255 -20.90 -18.40 3.96
C ALA A 255 -19.96 -18.94 5.02
N TYR A 256 -19.53 -18.07 5.94
CA TYR A 256 -18.85 -18.47 7.15
C TYR A 256 -19.51 -17.89 8.39
N GLN A 257 -19.42 -18.63 9.49
CA GLN A 257 -19.87 -18.20 10.81
C GLN A 257 -18.79 -18.46 11.86
N ILE A 258 -18.60 -17.55 12.82
CA ILE A 258 -17.72 -17.76 13.98
C ILE A 258 -18.58 -17.67 15.27
N PRO A 259 -19.18 -18.79 15.72
CA PRO A 259 -20.16 -18.76 16.79
C PRO A 259 -19.61 -18.24 18.12
N LEU A 260 -20.52 -17.79 18.99
CA LEU A 260 -20.25 -17.30 20.36
C LEU A 260 -19.55 -15.94 20.44
N LEU A 261 -19.16 -15.34 19.32
CA LEU A 261 -18.66 -13.97 19.27
C LEU A 261 -19.75 -12.96 19.63
N ARG A 262 -19.35 -11.90 20.33
CA ARG A 262 -20.19 -10.74 20.64
C ARG A 262 -19.61 -9.50 19.98
N PHE A 263 -20.42 -8.83 19.17
CA PHE A 263 -20.04 -7.62 18.45
C PHE A 263 -20.57 -6.40 19.21
N PRO A 264 -19.72 -5.41 19.53
CA PRO A 264 -20.10 -4.26 20.35
C PRO A 264 -20.92 -3.21 19.59
N SER A 265 -20.97 -3.28 18.26
CA SER A 265 -21.63 -2.32 17.38
C SER A 265 -22.53 -3.02 16.36
N ASP A 266 -23.56 -2.31 15.90
CA ASP A 266 -24.36 -2.72 14.75
C ASP A 266 -23.51 -2.71 13.47
N GLY A 267 -23.82 -3.59 12.51
CA GLY A 267 -23.06 -3.78 11.28
C GLY A 267 -22.64 -5.24 11.10
N LYS A 268 -21.35 -5.53 11.31
CA LYS A 268 -20.83 -6.91 11.26
C LYS A 268 -21.47 -7.82 12.30
N THR A 269 -21.71 -9.04 11.87
CA THR A 269 -22.15 -10.12 12.74
C THR A 269 -21.14 -11.27 12.69
N ASP A 270 -21.40 -12.30 13.48
CA ASP A 270 -20.66 -13.55 13.42
C ASP A 270 -20.81 -14.29 12.09
N ARG A 271 -21.71 -13.84 11.19
CA ARG A 271 -22.00 -14.42 9.87
C ARG A 271 -21.63 -13.47 8.74
N GLN A 272 -21.00 -14.01 7.71
CA GLN A 272 -20.62 -13.30 6.49
C GLN A 272 -20.68 -14.26 5.29
N SER A 273 -20.67 -13.74 4.07
CA SER A 273 -20.44 -14.54 2.85
C SER A 273 -19.47 -13.86 1.89
N PHE A 274 -18.85 -14.65 1.02
CA PHE A 274 -17.89 -14.21 0.01
C PHE A 274 -17.96 -15.12 -1.22
N TRP A 275 -17.32 -14.70 -2.31
CA TRP A 275 -17.40 -15.37 -3.61
C TRP A 275 -16.03 -15.88 -4.07
N VAL A 276 -16.02 -17.12 -4.56
CA VAL A 276 -14.87 -17.80 -5.16
C VAL A 276 -15.14 -17.98 -6.65
N PRO A 277 -14.20 -17.62 -7.54
CA PRO A 277 -14.43 -17.69 -8.98
C PRO A 277 -14.53 -19.14 -9.45
N SER A 278 -15.08 -19.32 -10.65
CA SER A 278 -14.97 -20.59 -11.38
C SER A 278 -13.50 -20.91 -11.69
N ILE A 279 -13.13 -22.19 -11.76
CA ILE A 279 -11.82 -22.65 -12.23
C ILE A 279 -11.49 -22.15 -13.65
N ASN A 280 -12.49 -21.79 -14.44
CA ASN A 280 -12.34 -21.35 -15.83
C ASN A 280 -12.29 -19.84 -15.98
N GLU A 281 -12.52 -19.09 -14.90
CA GLU A 281 -12.64 -17.63 -14.91
C GLU A 281 -11.49 -16.96 -14.17
N SER A 282 -11.16 -15.75 -14.63
CA SER A 282 -10.29 -14.85 -13.87
C SER A 282 -11.11 -14.13 -12.80
N MET A 283 -10.45 -13.67 -11.74
CA MET A 283 -11.14 -12.91 -10.70
C MET A 283 -11.63 -11.56 -11.24
N ARG A 284 -12.86 -11.20 -10.88
CA ARG A 284 -13.35 -9.81 -10.84
C ARG A 284 -12.70 -9.08 -9.66
N ILE A 285 -11.97 -8.03 -9.96
CA ILE A 285 -11.07 -7.32 -9.03
C ILE A 285 -11.65 -5.93 -8.73
N MET A 286 -11.69 -5.59 -7.45
CA MET A 286 -11.83 -4.21 -6.97
C MET A 286 -10.43 -3.68 -6.61
N PHE A 287 -10.08 -2.47 -7.02
CA PHE A 287 -8.79 -1.83 -6.69
C PHE A 287 -9.02 -0.46 -6.05
N HIS A 288 -8.29 -0.19 -4.96
CA HIS A 288 -8.32 1.08 -4.25
C HIS A 288 -6.96 1.44 -3.61
N SER A 289 -6.80 2.70 -3.22
CA SER A 289 -5.66 3.21 -2.43
C SER A 289 -6.12 4.35 -1.52
N CYS A 290 -5.28 4.74 -0.55
CA CYS A 290 -5.50 5.92 0.29
C CYS A 290 -6.86 5.89 1.01
N ASN A 291 -7.05 4.81 1.76
CA ASN A 291 -8.24 4.52 2.55
C ASN A 291 -8.09 5.10 3.95
N GLY A 292 -8.04 6.42 4.07
CA GLY A 292 -8.07 7.14 5.35
C GLY A 292 -7.98 8.65 5.13
N PHE A 293 -7.97 9.41 6.22
CA PHE A 293 -7.90 10.87 6.16
C PHE A 293 -6.55 11.38 6.66
N SER A 294 -5.94 12.28 5.88
CA SER A 294 -4.76 13.02 6.34
C SER A 294 -5.11 13.91 7.53
N VAL A 295 -4.14 14.12 8.41
CA VAL A 295 -4.30 14.95 9.62
C VAL A 295 -4.83 16.34 9.28
N GLY A 296 -5.86 16.76 10.02
CA GLY A 296 -6.50 18.07 9.86
C GLY A 296 -7.51 18.15 8.71
N THR A 297 -7.85 17.03 8.07
CA THR A 297 -8.98 16.96 7.15
C THR A 297 -10.28 16.95 7.94
N ASP A 298 -11.23 17.77 7.50
CA ASP A 298 -12.60 17.78 8.03
C ASP A 298 -13.36 16.58 7.44
N GLU A 299 -13.44 15.48 8.17
CA GLU A 299 -14.05 14.22 7.69
C GLU A 299 -15.54 14.38 7.35
N ASP A 300 -16.26 15.25 8.05
CA ASP A 300 -17.68 15.52 7.82
C ASP A 300 -17.91 16.22 6.48
N ALA A 301 -16.97 17.07 6.05
CA ALA A 301 -17.02 17.71 4.72
C ALA A 301 -16.88 16.72 3.56
N TRP A 302 -16.48 15.47 3.84
CA TRP A 302 -16.31 14.38 2.89
C TRP A 302 -17.25 13.20 3.16
N SER A 303 -18.26 13.34 4.03
CA SER A 303 -19.20 12.27 4.33
C SER A 303 -18.54 10.95 4.77
N GLY A 304 -17.38 11.04 5.45
CA GLY A 304 -16.61 9.86 5.85
C GLY A 304 -16.21 8.95 4.67
N PRO A 305 -16.14 7.61 4.87
CA PRO A 305 -15.73 6.65 3.83
C PRO A 305 -16.86 6.26 2.86
N ALA A 306 -17.63 7.24 2.37
CA ALA A 306 -18.88 7.04 1.62
C ALA A 306 -18.76 6.15 0.36
N LEU A 307 -17.63 6.16 -0.35
CA LEU A 307 -17.48 5.41 -1.60
C LEU A 307 -17.55 3.89 -1.42
N TRP A 308 -17.30 3.38 -0.20
CA TRP A 308 -17.51 1.97 0.11
C TRP A 308 -18.99 1.55 -0.03
N ASN A 309 -19.94 2.48 0.05
CA ASN A 309 -21.34 2.19 -0.25
C ASN A 309 -21.56 1.86 -1.74
N ASP A 310 -20.85 2.51 -2.66
CA ASP A 310 -20.90 2.16 -4.09
C ASP A 310 -20.18 0.83 -4.37
N VAL A 311 -19.08 0.54 -3.67
CA VAL A 311 -18.42 -0.78 -3.73
C VAL A 311 -19.39 -1.89 -3.34
N GLN A 312 -20.09 -1.76 -2.21
CA GLN A 312 -21.09 -2.74 -1.77
C GLN A 312 -22.27 -2.86 -2.75
N ARG A 313 -22.71 -1.74 -3.33
CA ARG A 313 -23.79 -1.73 -4.33
C ARG A 313 -23.41 -2.51 -5.59
N VAL A 314 -22.18 -2.34 -6.08
CA VAL A 314 -21.69 -3.11 -7.23
C VAL A 314 -21.46 -4.57 -6.84
N HIS A 315 -20.87 -4.83 -5.67
CA HIS A 315 -20.62 -6.19 -5.17
C HIS A 315 -21.90 -7.02 -5.06
N SER A 316 -23.01 -6.43 -4.60
CA SER A 316 -24.30 -7.13 -4.49
C SER A 316 -24.94 -7.47 -5.84
N GLN A 317 -24.56 -6.80 -6.93
CA GLN A 317 -25.06 -7.08 -8.29
C GLN A 317 -24.11 -7.99 -9.07
N THR A 318 -22.80 -7.79 -8.93
CA THR A 318 -21.74 -8.53 -9.60
C THR A 318 -20.58 -8.70 -8.61
N PRO A 319 -20.52 -9.84 -7.90
CA PRO A 319 -19.59 -10.02 -6.81
C PRO A 319 -18.12 -9.83 -7.20
N PHE A 320 -17.36 -9.14 -6.35
CA PHE A 320 -15.91 -9.11 -6.43
C PHE A 320 -15.34 -10.34 -5.76
N HIS A 321 -14.30 -10.92 -6.35
CA HIS A 321 -13.61 -12.08 -5.77
C HIS A 321 -12.39 -11.68 -4.95
N VAL A 322 -11.87 -10.47 -5.19
CA VAL A 322 -10.72 -9.91 -4.49
C VAL A 322 -10.79 -8.38 -4.52
N MET A 323 -10.37 -7.74 -3.43
CA MET A 323 -10.04 -6.32 -3.39
C MET A 323 -8.53 -6.14 -3.20
N ILE A 324 -7.93 -5.32 -4.04
CA ILE A 324 -6.50 -5.03 -4.03
C ILE A 324 -6.30 -3.65 -3.39
N GLY A 325 -5.62 -3.63 -2.25
CA GLY A 325 -5.22 -2.41 -1.56
C GLY A 325 -3.83 -1.96 -2.00
N GLY A 326 -3.76 -0.81 -2.65
CA GLY A 326 -2.52 -0.31 -3.26
C GLY A 326 -1.62 0.55 -2.38
N GLY A 327 -1.66 0.40 -1.06
CA GLY A 327 -1.00 1.33 -0.14
C GLY A 327 -1.97 2.25 0.59
N ASP A 328 -1.56 2.75 1.75
CA ASP A 328 -2.32 3.63 2.63
C ASP A 328 -3.68 3.03 3.00
N GLN A 329 -3.70 1.78 3.45
CA GLN A 329 -4.93 1.14 3.91
C GLN A 329 -5.46 1.83 5.19
N ILE A 330 -4.56 2.53 5.89
CA ILE A 330 -4.79 3.33 7.08
C ILE A 330 -3.80 4.50 7.12
N TYR A 331 -4.17 5.60 7.80
CA TYR A 331 -3.29 6.75 8.04
C TYR A 331 -2.89 6.80 9.52
N ASN A 332 -1.60 6.61 9.80
CA ASN A 332 -1.03 6.63 11.16
C ASN A 332 -0.34 7.96 11.52
N ASP A 333 -0.38 8.97 10.65
CA ASP A 333 0.36 10.23 10.82
C ASP A 333 -0.07 11.03 12.05
N GLY A 334 -1.29 10.80 12.56
CA GLY A 334 -1.78 11.42 13.78
C GLY A 334 -0.88 11.15 14.99
N ILE A 335 -0.05 10.10 14.94
CA ILE A 335 0.92 9.73 15.99
C ILE A 335 1.85 10.89 16.36
N ARG A 336 2.17 11.76 15.39
CA ARG A 336 3.08 12.91 15.58
C ARG A 336 2.38 14.19 16.05
N VAL A 337 1.06 14.27 15.94
CA VAL A 337 0.28 15.48 16.24
C VAL A 337 -0.50 15.35 17.53
N HIS A 338 -1.24 14.25 17.68
CA HIS A 338 -2.10 13.98 18.82
C HIS A 338 -1.64 12.74 19.61
N GLY A 339 -0.71 11.97 19.05
CA GLY A 339 -0.17 10.77 19.66
C GLY A 339 1.15 10.97 20.43
N PRO A 340 1.80 9.86 20.79
CA PRO A 340 2.98 9.84 21.66
C PRO A 340 4.22 10.53 21.07
N LEU A 341 4.30 10.69 19.75
CA LEU A 341 5.44 11.35 19.10
C LEU A 341 5.33 12.88 19.07
N ARG A 342 4.31 13.47 19.67
CA ARG A 342 4.13 14.92 19.72
C ARG A 342 5.32 15.64 20.35
N GLU A 343 5.86 15.12 21.46
CA GLU A 343 7.00 15.74 22.14
C GLU A 343 8.24 15.72 21.23
N TRP A 344 8.59 14.56 20.69
CA TRP A 344 9.70 14.39 19.75
C TRP A 344 9.58 15.33 18.54
N THR A 345 8.39 15.43 17.97
CA THR A 345 8.10 16.29 16.81
C THR A 345 8.23 17.78 17.15
N SER A 346 7.99 18.17 18.40
CA SER A 346 8.12 19.55 18.87
C SER A 346 9.57 20.00 19.08
N ILE A 347 10.56 19.10 18.99
CA ILE A 347 11.98 19.42 19.20
C ILE A 347 12.56 20.19 18.03
N SER A 348 12.69 21.52 18.21
CA SER A 348 13.25 22.43 17.19
C SER A 348 14.72 22.15 16.84
N ASN A 349 15.53 21.65 17.78
CA ASN A 349 16.95 21.39 17.54
C ASN A 349 17.13 20.05 16.78
N PRO A 350 17.63 20.03 15.53
CA PRO A 350 17.71 18.82 14.72
C PRO A 350 18.61 17.72 15.33
N ARG A 351 19.68 18.13 16.03
CA ARG A 351 20.58 17.17 16.69
C ARG A 351 19.87 16.50 17.87
N LYS A 352 19.25 17.29 18.76
CA LYS A 352 18.49 16.75 19.90
C LYS A 352 17.35 15.85 19.44
N ARG A 353 16.66 16.20 18.36
CA ARG A 353 15.57 15.39 17.79
C ARG A 353 16.07 14.07 17.23
N ARG A 354 17.23 14.08 16.55
CA ARG A 354 17.86 12.86 16.02
C ARG A 354 18.41 11.95 17.12
N GLU A 355 18.91 12.53 18.21
CA GLU A 355 19.46 11.80 19.37
C GLU A 355 18.38 11.43 20.40
N TYR A 356 17.10 11.65 20.08
CA TYR A 356 15.99 11.33 20.99
C TYR A 356 15.79 9.82 21.05
N ALA A 357 15.92 9.26 22.25
CA ALA A 357 15.83 7.83 22.50
C ALA A 357 14.40 7.30 22.30
N PHE A 358 14.28 6.06 21.84
CA PHE A 358 13.02 5.34 21.71
C PHE A 358 12.97 4.24 22.78
N SER A 359 12.66 4.62 24.01
CA SER A 359 12.58 3.70 25.15
C SER A 359 11.40 2.75 25.05
N GLU A 360 11.40 1.67 25.83
CA GLU A 360 10.29 0.74 25.94
C GLU A 360 8.96 1.44 26.30
N THR A 361 8.99 2.49 27.12
CA THR A 361 7.80 3.30 27.42
C THR A 361 7.25 3.97 26.17
N LEU A 362 8.09 4.67 25.40
CA LEU A 362 7.63 5.35 24.19
C LEU A 362 7.18 4.34 23.12
N ARG A 363 7.91 3.22 23.01
CA ARG A 363 7.52 2.11 22.15
C ARG A 363 6.15 1.56 22.56
N LYS A 364 5.86 1.44 23.86
CA LYS A 364 4.55 1.02 24.36
C LYS A 364 3.44 1.98 23.94
N ASP A 365 3.65 3.26 24.14
CA ASP A 365 2.64 4.26 23.78
C ASP A 365 2.40 4.28 22.27
N CYS A 366 3.44 4.10 21.46
CA CYS A 366 3.30 3.96 20.01
C CYS A 366 2.53 2.69 19.65
N ASP A 367 2.86 1.56 20.25
CA ASP A 367 2.18 0.29 20.02
C ASP A 367 0.70 0.31 20.42
N ASP A 368 0.35 0.97 21.54
CA ASP A 368 -1.05 1.27 21.92
C ASP A 368 -1.72 2.12 20.82
N TYR A 369 -1.06 3.18 20.34
CA TYR A 369 -1.61 4.05 19.29
C TYR A 369 -1.89 3.28 17.99
N TYR A 370 -0.95 2.48 17.48
CA TYR A 370 -1.14 1.75 16.22
C TYR A 370 -2.29 0.73 16.34
N VAL A 371 -2.33 -0.09 17.41
CA VAL A 371 -3.40 -1.08 17.55
C VAL A 371 -4.78 -0.44 17.66
N ASP A 372 -4.89 0.64 18.43
CA ASP A 372 -6.15 1.36 18.61
C ASP A 372 -6.61 2.01 17.30
N ASN A 373 -5.68 2.57 16.51
CA ASN A 373 -6.01 3.15 15.22
C ASN A 373 -6.45 2.08 14.21
N TYR A 374 -5.75 0.94 14.16
CA TYR A 374 -6.15 -0.20 13.32
C TYR A 374 -7.53 -0.73 13.70
N ILE A 375 -7.77 -0.99 15.00
CA ILE A 375 -9.07 -1.45 15.51
C ILE A 375 -10.17 -0.46 15.16
N ARG A 376 -9.96 0.84 15.40
CA ARG A 376 -10.91 1.90 15.05
C ARG A 376 -11.22 1.88 13.56
N TRP A 377 -10.19 1.96 12.71
CA TRP A 377 -10.35 2.18 11.28
C TRP A 377 -10.92 0.97 10.53
N TYR A 378 -10.43 -0.23 10.82
CA TYR A 378 -10.92 -1.47 10.19
C TYR A 378 -12.30 -1.90 10.69
N SER A 379 -12.81 -1.24 11.74
CA SER A 379 -14.19 -1.40 12.25
C SER A 379 -15.13 -0.27 11.82
N THR A 380 -14.64 0.72 11.06
CA THR A 380 -15.48 1.80 10.51
C THR A 380 -16.32 1.30 9.32
N GLU A 381 -17.64 1.45 9.38
CA GLU A 381 -18.52 1.18 8.24
C GLU A 381 -18.51 2.32 7.21
N PRO A 382 -18.65 2.02 5.89
CA PRO A 382 -18.96 0.72 5.27
C PRO A 382 -17.73 -0.16 4.94
N PHE A 383 -16.52 0.33 5.27
CA PHE A 383 -15.28 -0.39 4.98
C PHE A 383 -15.21 -1.71 5.74
N ALA A 384 -15.60 -1.71 7.01
CA ALA A 384 -15.67 -2.89 7.84
C ALA A 384 -16.46 -3.98 7.12
N SER A 385 -17.75 -3.80 6.82
CA SER A 385 -18.57 -4.82 6.16
C SER A 385 -17.95 -5.37 4.87
N SER A 386 -17.31 -4.51 4.07
CA SER A 386 -16.60 -4.93 2.86
C SER A 386 -15.44 -5.91 3.18
N ASN A 387 -14.68 -5.68 4.26
CA ASN A 387 -13.60 -6.57 4.72
C ASN A 387 -14.08 -7.94 5.18
N GLY A 388 -15.37 -8.09 5.52
CA GLY A 388 -15.94 -9.40 5.85
C GLY A 388 -16.31 -10.23 4.63
N GLN A 389 -16.51 -9.59 3.48
CA GLN A 389 -17.18 -10.17 2.30
C GLN A 389 -16.29 -10.24 1.05
N ILE A 390 -15.32 -9.33 0.92
CA ILE A 390 -14.40 -9.29 -0.21
C ILE A 390 -12.99 -9.61 0.30
N PRO A 391 -12.35 -10.70 -0.17
CA PRO A 391 -10.98 -11.03 0.22
C PRO A 391 -9.99 -9.91 -0.13
N GLN A 392 -9.20 -9.47 0.84
CA GLN A 392 -8.15 -8.47 0.64
C GLN A 392 -6.88 -9.06 0.02
N LEU A 393 -6.13 -8.22 -0.70
CA LEU A 393 -4.76 -8.48 -1.15
C LEU A 393 -4.01 -7.13 -1.15
N ASN A 394 -3.33 -6.84 -0.05
CA ASN A 394 -2.82 -5.50 0.24
C ASN A 394 -1.29 -5.40 0.19
N LEU A 395 -0.77 -4.23 -0.16
CA LEU A 395 0.59 -3.81 0.15
C LEU A 395 0.51 -2.51 0.96
N TRP A 396 1.37 -2.35 1.95
CA TRP A 396 1.50 -1.09 2.68
C TRP A 396 2.27 -0.02 1.89
N ASP A 397 2.01 1.24 2.25
CA ASP A 397 2.76 2.41 1.80
C ASP A 397 3.19 3.26 3.01
N ASP A 398 3.60 4.52 2.82
CA ASP A 398 4.17 5.30 3.94
C ASP A 398 3.16 5.67 5.00
N HIS A 399 1.91 6.02 4.69
CA HIS A 399 0.94 6.41 5.73
C HIS A 399 0.51 5.23 6.62
N ASP A 400 0.73 3.99 6.20
CA ASP A 400 0.65 2.81 7.08
C ASP A 400 1.69 2.86 8.21
N ILE A 401 2.80 3.59 8.00
CA ILE A 401 3.89 3.82 8.95
C ILE A 401 3.81 5.25 9.50
N ILE A 402 4.28 6.20 8.70
CA ILE A 402 4.23 7.65 8.84
C ILE A 402 4.60 8.26 7.47
N ASP A 403 3.90 9.31 7.08
CA ASP A 403 4.16 10.14 5.89
C ASP A 403 5.66 10.26 5.53
N GLY A 404 6.01 9.95 4.28
CA GLY A 404 7.37 10.05 3.73
C GLY A 404 8.38 9.00 4.22
N PHE A 405 7.94 7.94 4.89
CA PHE A 405 8.86 6.91 5.41
C PHE A 405 9.69 6.27 4.29
N GLY A 406 11.02 6.31 4.45
CA GLY A 406 12.00 5.82 3.47
C GLY A 406 12.61 6.91 2.60
N SER A 407 12.00 8.10 2.56
CA SER A 407 12.37 9.18 1.64
C SER A 407 13.09 10.35 2.30
N TYR A 408 13.15 10.37 3.63
CA TYR A 408 14.03 11.29 4.35
C TYR A 408 15.51 10.94 4.18
N VAL A 409 16.39 11.88 4.54
CA VAL A 409 17.83 11.65 4.54
C VAL A 409 18.20 10.47 5.46
N SER A 410 19.11 9.60 5.00
CA SER A 410 19.48 8.37 5.71
C SER A 410 19.86 8.59 7.18
N ASN A 411 20.63 9.63 7.49
CA ASN A 411 21.03 9.91 8.89
C ASN A 411 19.85 10.29 9.80
N PHE A 412 18.73 10.74 9.23
CA PHE A 412 17.51 11.03 9.97
C PHE A 412 16.64 9.78 10.08
N MET A 413 16.49 9.02 8.99
CA MET A 413 15.81 7.71 8.99
C MET A 413 16.44 6.69 9.95
N GLN A 414 17.73 6.81 10.24
CA GLN A 414 18.45 5.95 11.19
C GLN A 414 18.27 6.35 12.66
N CYS A 415 17.55 7.43 12.97
CA CYS A 415 17.32 7.78 14.36
C CYS A 415 16.44 6.74 15.07
N ASP A 416 16.55 6.69 16.39
CA ASP A 416 15.87 5.68 17.21
C ASP A 416 14.35 5.70 17.00
N VAL A 417 13.76 6.89 16.85
CA VAL A 417 12.32 7.03 16.65
C VAL A 417 11.86 6.43 15.32
N PHE A 418 12.55 6.67 14.19
CA PHE A 418 12.16 6.10 12.89
C PHE A 418 12.31 4.59 12.86
N ARG A 419 13.37 4.05 13.47
CA ARG A 419 13.57 2.60 13.60
C ARG A 419 12.47 1.97 14.46
N GLY A 420 12.15 2.63 15.58
CA GLY A 420 11.08 2.26 16.51
C GLY A 420 9.69 2.18 15.86
N ILE A 421 9.26 3.25 15.20
CA ILE A 421 7.94 3.27 14.53
C ILE A 421 7.89 2.35 13.31
N GLY A 422 8.99 2.21 12.56
CA GLY A 422 9.05 1.29 11.43
C GLY A 422 8.73 -0.15 11.86
N GLY A 423 9.38 -0.63 12.94
CA GLY A 423 9.11 -1.95 13.50
C GLY A 423 7.70 -2.07 14.10
N THR A 424 7.22 -1.03 14.78
CA THR A 424 5.87 -1.02 15.37
C THR A 424 4.77 -1.07 14.30
N ALA A 425 4.90 -0.29 13.23
CA ALA A 425 3.97 -0.29 12.11
C ALA A 425 4.01 -1.64 11.37
N TYR A 426 5.21 -2.19 11.13
CA TYR A 426 5.37 -3.50 10.49
C TYR A 426 4.64 -4.62 11.23
N LYS A 427 4.68 -4.63 12.57
CA LYS A 427 3.91 -5.58 13.39
C LYS A 427 2.43 -5.57 13.04
N TYR A 428 1.80 -4.40 12.95
CA TYR A 428 0.37 -4.30 12.68
C TYR A 428 0.00 -4.45 11.20
N TYR A 429 0.91 -4.10 10.29
CA TYR A 429 0.80 -4.45 8.87
C TYR A 429 0.65 -5.98 8.71
N LEU A 430 1.53 -6.76 9.34
CA LEU A 430 1.47 -8.22 9.24
C LEU A 430 0.21 -8.81 9.87
N LEU A 431 -0.18 -8.31 11.04
CA LEU A 431 -1.36 -8.81 11.75
C LEU A 431 -2.64 -8.52 10.97
N PHE A 432 -2.91 -7.26 10.63
CA PHE A 432 -4.19 -6.84 10.04
C PHE A 432 -4.28 -7.04 8.54
N GLN A 433 -3.20 -6.84 7.79
CA GLN A 433 -3.24 -6.85 6.32
C GLN A 433 -2.77 -8.15 5.68
N HIS A 434 -1.96 -8.95 6.40
CA HIS A 434 -1.45 -10.22 5.89
C HIS A 434 -1.89 -11.45 6.68
N HIS A 435 -2.45 -11.25 7.88
CA HIS A 435 -2.80 -12.33 8.82
C HIS A 435 -1.59 -13.22 9.12
N LEU A 436 -0.45 -12.61 9.39
CA LEU A 436 0.80 -13.27 9.73
C LEU A 436 1.21 -12.92 11.17
N PRO A 437 1.92 -13.84 11.86
CA PRO A 437 2.52 -13.49 13.13
C PRO A 437 3.58 -12.38 12.94
N PRO A 438 3.64 -11.40 13.86
CA PRO A 438 4.64 -10.34 13.80
C PRO A 438 6.01 -10.82 14.31
N PRO A 439 7.07 -10.01 14.17
CA PRO A 439 8.32 -10.22 14.89
C PRO A 439 8.09 -10.33 16.41
N VAL A 440 8.94 -11.09 17.09
CA VAL A 440 8.84 -11.33 18.55
C VAL A 440 9.01 -10.06 19.37
N SER A 441 9.80 -9.11 18.89
CA SER A 441 9.98 -7.80 19.50
C SER A 441 10.34 -6.76 18.45
N THR A 442 10.26 -5.50 18.85
CA THR A 442 10.54 -4.32 18.02
C THR A 442 11.66 -3.48 18.65
N TYR A 443 12.17 -2.52 17.88
CA TYR A 443 13.33 -1.71 18.25
C TYR A 443 13.09 -0.88 19.52
N THR A 444 14.01 -0.94 20.49
CA THR A 444 14.02 -0.12 21.70
C THR A 444 15.44 0.22 22.16
N THR A 445 15.66 1.45 22.63
CA THR A 445 17.00 1.92 23.02
C THR A 445 17.50 1.37 24.36
N ASP A 446 16.60 0.94 25.23
CA ASP A 446 16.89 0.34 26.54
C ASP A 446 17.14 -1.17 26.48
N ALA A 447 16.97 -1.78 25.31
CA ALA A 447 17.35 -3.17 25.03
C ALA A 447 18.38 -3.18 23.88
N PRO A 448 19.70 -3.02 24.17
CA PRO A 448 20.73 -2.85 23.14
C PRO A 448 20.79 -3.97 22.08
N GLN A 449 20.35 -5.18 22.42
CA GLN A 449 20.25 -6.29 21.48
C GLN A 449 19.24 -6.04 20.35
N THR A 450 18.21 -5.20 20.57
CA THR A 450 17.25 -4.79 19.53
C THR A 450 17.85 -3.77 18.56
N MET A 451 18.97 -3.13 18.94
CA MET A 451 19.54 -2.03 18.16
C MET A 451 20.45 -2.49 17.02
N ASN A 452 20.93 -3.73 17.08
CA ASN A 452 21.78 -4.32 16.06
C ASN A 452 20.92 -4.86 14.91
N ASN A 453 21.44 -4.75 13.68
CA ASN A 453 20.88 -5.39 12.50
C ASN A 453 21.95 -6.35 11.94
N ASP A 454 22.04 -7.53 12.54
CA ASP A 454 23.01 -8.57 12.17
C ASP A 454 22.53 -9.45 11.00
N GLY A 455 21.40 -9.09 10.38
CA GLY A 455 20.77 -9.87 9.33
C GLY A 455 19.72 -10.87 9.82
N THR A 456 19.52 -11.01 11.13
CA THR A 456 18.53 -11.94 11.72
C THR A 456 17.22 -11.28 12.17
N GLY A 457 17.09 -9.98 11.92
CA GLY A 457 15.97 -9.16 12.39
C GLY A 457 16.33 -8.38 13.66
N VAL A 458 15.30 -7.84 14.32
CA VAL A 458 15.46 -7.17 15.61
C VAL A 458 15.66 -8.22 16.71
N GLY A 459 16.70 -8.05 17.55
CA GLY A 459 16.95 -8.95 18.69
C GLY A 459 15.80 -8.99 19.70
N VAL A 460 15.74 -10.05 20.51
CA VAL A 460 14.64 -10.28 21.47
C VAL A 460 14.70 -9.32 22.65
N ASP A 461 13.58 -8.64 22.94
CA ASP A 461 13.37 -7.88 24.18
C ASP A 461 12.47 -8.67 25.16
N PRO A 462 13.01 -9.19 26.28
CA PRO A 462 12.22 -9.91 27.28
C PRO A 462 11.11 -9.09 27.93
N VAL A 463 11.21 -7.76 27.93
CA VAL A 463 10.17 -6.88 28.49
C VAL A 463 8.93 -6.93 27.60
N GLN A 464 9.11 -6.84 26.27
CA GLN A 464 8.03 -6.92 25.29
C GLN A 464 7.35 -8.30 25.29
N MET A 465 8.09 -9.36 25.60
CA MET A 465 7.56 -10.73 25.69
C MET A 465 6.76 -11.00 26.97
N ARG A 466 6.80 -10.11 27.97
CA ARG A 466 6.09 -10.33 29.23
C ARG A 466 4.58 -10.21 29.05
N GLY A 467 3.86 -11.31 29.24
CA GLY A 467 2.40 -11.34 29.03
C GLY A 467 2.01 -11.25 27.56
N THR A 468 2.97 -11.53 26.66
CA THR A 468 2.77 -11.52 25.21
C THR A 468 3.02 -12.92 24.67
N PHE A 469 2.17 -13.35 23.75
CA PHE A 469 2.36 -14.54 22.94
C PHE A 469 2.55 -14.12 21.48
N VAL A 470 3.54 -14.71 20.81
CA VAL A 470 3.78 -14.56 19.38
C VAL A 470 3.97 -15.95 18.79
N LYS A 471 3.13 -16.32 17.82
CA LYS A 471 3.25 -17.63 17.15
C LYS A 471 4.60 -17.72 16.44
N GLN A 472 5.34 -18.79 16.75
CA GLN A 472 6.61 -19.13 16.12
C GLN A 472 6.44 -20.25 15.11
N ASN A 473 7.38 -20.37 14.16
CA ASN A 473 7.41 -21.44 13.16
C ASN A 473 6.13 -21.53 12.30
N ASP A 474 5.51 -20.38 12.00
CA ASP A 474 4.37 -20.34 11.09
C ASP A 474 4.85 -20.67 9.67
N GLN A 475 4.08 -21.49 8.95
CA GLN A 475 4.44 -21.89 7.60
C GLN A 475 4.38 -20.67 6.67
N MET A 476 5.52 -20.34 6.07
CA MET A 476 5.61 -19.24 5.10
C MET A 476 4.71 -19.53 3.90
N ASP A 477 3.87 -18.56 3.52
CA ASP A 477 3.10 -18.68 2.28
C ASP A 477 4.05 -18.63 1.08
N PRO A 478 3.97 -19.59 0.14
CA PRO A 478 4.79 -19.56 -1.06
C PRO A 478 4.46 -18.42 -2.03
N SER A 479 3.39 -17.66 -1.81
CA SER A 479 3.07 -16.44 -2.58
C SER A 479 3.98 -15.27 -2.23
N TYR A 480 4.64 -15.28 -1.07
CA TYR A 480 5.57 -14.22 -0.69
C TYR A 480 6.97 -14.49 -1.27
N VAL A 481 7.54 -13.47 -1.89
CA VAL A 481 8.95 -13.39 -2.25
C VAL A 481 9.64 -12.55 -1.20
N ILE A 482 10.44 -13.21 -0.35
CA ILE A 482 11.14 -12.58 0.77
C ILE A 482 12.50 -12.04 0.30
N GLY A 483 12.76 -10.75 0.52
CA GLY A 483 14.06 -10.13 0.23
C GLY A 483 15.19 -10.83 0.98
N ARG A 484 16.41 -10.88 0.42
CA ARG A 484 17.54 -11.58 1.06
C ARG A 484 18.14 -10.82 2.23
N GLN A 485 18.07 -9.50 2.18
CA GLN A 485 18.64 -8.61 3.17
C GLN A 485 17.51 -7.87 3.88
N PRO A 486 17.64 -7.65 5.20
CA PRO A 486 16.69 -6.80 5.90
C PRO A 486 16.81 -5.36 5.41
N GLY A 487 15.70 -4.64 5.49
CA GLY A 487 15.63 -3.22 5.21
C GLY A 487 16.52 -2.38 6.13
N PRO A 488 17.01 -1.22 5.67
CA PRO A 488 17.99 -0.43 6.41
C PRO A 488 17.43 0.28 7.65
N TYR A 489 16.10 0.45 7.72
CA TYR A 489 15.43 1.21 8.80
C TYR A 489 14.49 0.35 9.63
N VAL A 490 13.67 -0.49 8.98
CA VAL A 490 12.74 -1.42 9.65
C VAL A 490 13.48 -2.62 10.23
N ALA A 491 14.66 -2.97 9.69
CA ALA A 491 15.44 -4.16 10.05
C ALA A 491 14.70 -5.49 9.83
N GLU A 492 13.67 -5.48 8.99
CA GLU A 492 12.87 -6.64 8.60
C GLU A 492 13.02 -6.93 7.10
N HIS A 493 12.66 -8.14 6.66
CA HIS A 493 12.76 -8.51 5.26
C HIS A 493 11.53 -8.05 4.47
N SER A 494 11.75 -7.56 3.24
CA SER A 494 10.67 -7.19 2.34
C SER A 494 9.81 -8.39 1.98
N ARG A 495 8.51 -8.16 1.75
CA ARG A 495 7.54 -9.20 1.40
C ARG A 495 6.74 -8.82 0.17
N SER A 496 7.32 -9.05 -1.00
CA SER A 496 6.60 -8.89 -2.27
C SER A 496 5.69 -10.09 -2.53
N ILE A 497 4.61 -9.90 -3.29
CA ILE A 497 3.60 -10.92 -3.53
C ILE A 497 3.64 -11.35 -5.01
N VAL A 498 3.69 -12.65 -5.27
CA VAL A 498 3.48 -13.24 -6.60
C VAL A 498 2.43 -14.34 -6.49
N THR A 499 1.30 -14.17 -7.18
CA THR A 499 0.17 -15.10 -7.11
C THR A 499 -0.66 -15.07 -8.39
N ARG A 500 -1.67 -15.93 -8.51
CA ARG A 500 -2.66 -15.91 -9.60
C ARG A 500 -3.97 -15.27 -9.15
N LEU A 501 -4.69 -14.64 -10.05
CA LEU A 501 -6.03 -14.09 -9.82
C LEU A 501 -7.03 -14.79 -10.75
N GLY A 502 -7.29 -16.07 -10.46
CA GLY A 502 -8.09 -16.96 -11.29
C GLY A 502 -7.30 -17.53 -12.48
N ALA A 503 -8.01 -17.85 -13.56
CA ALA A 503 -7.49 -18.69 -14.64
C ALA A 503 -6.37 -18.06 -15.49
N ARG A 504 -6.44 -16.76 -15.80
CA ARG A 504 -5.59 -16.13 -16.84
C ARG A 504 -4.84 -14.87 -16.40
N ILE A 505 -4.88 -14.53 -15.11
CA ILE A 505 -4.21 -13.34 -14.56
C ILE A 505 -3.12 -13.77 -13.56
N ALA A 506 -1.88 -13.37 -13.81
CA ALA A 506 -0.83 -13.30 -12.79
C ALA A 506 -0.89 -11.96 -12.07
N PHE A 507 -0.55 -11.95 -10.79
CA PHE A 507 -0.40 -10.75 -9.98
C PHE A 507 1.01 -10.67 -9.40
N PHE A 508 1.58 -9.48 -9.45
CA PHE A 508 2.84 -9.13 -8.81
C PHE A 508 2.65 -7.83 -8.01
N GLY A 509 2.81 -7.89 -6.68
CA GLY A 509 2.85 -6.73 -5.80
C GLY A 509 4.24 -6.47 -5.22
N LEU A 510 4.77 -5.26 -5.36
CA LEU A 510 6.10 -4.88 -4.88
C LEU A 510 6.05 -4.20 -3.51
N ASP A 511 6.64 -4.82 -2.49
CA ASP A 511 6.90 -4.13 -1.20
C ASP A 511 7.99 -3.07 -1.40
N ALA A 512 7.53 -1.83 -1.56
CA ALA A 512 8.36 -0.68 -1.88
C ALA A 512 8.72 0.18 -0.67
N ARG A 513 8.48 -0.29 0.57
CA ARG A 513 8.76 0.47 1.81
C ARG A 513 9.78 -0.19 2.72
N THR A 514 9.80 -1.53 2.82
CA THR A 514 10.72 -2.21 3.74
C THR A 514 12.20 -1.92 3.43
N GLU A 515 12.60 -2.01 2.15
CA GLU A 515 13.99 -1.82 1.69
C GLU A 515 14.29 -0.37 1.27
N ARG A 516 13.28 0.50 1.26
CA ARG A 516 13.37 1.82 0.64
C ARG A 516 14.36 2.72 1.33
N THR A 517 15.10 3.44 0.51
CA THR A 517 15.89 4.61 0.87
C THR A 517 15.61 5.74 -0.12
N ARG A 518 16.01 6.96 0.22
CA ARG A 518 15.97 8.13 -0.70
C ARG A 518 16.77 7.96 -2.00
N ARG A 519 17.43 6.82 -2.25
CA ARG A 519 18.19 6.57 -3.48
C ARG A 519 17.77 5.29 -4.22
N GLN A 520 17.05 4.40 -3.55
CA GLN A 520 16.76 3.06 -4.06
C GLN A 520 15.48 2.55 -3.38
N VAL A 521 14.57 1.98 -4.16
CA VAL A 521 13.32 1.41 -3.64
C VAL A 521 13.54 -0.01 -3.13
N ASN A 522 14.13 -0.90 -3.94
CA ASN A 522 14.45 -2.27 -3.56
C ASN A 522 15.88 -2.66 -3.96
N TYR A 523 16.44 -3.65 -3.28
CA TYR A 523 17.72 -4.22 -3.65
C TYR A 523 17.65 -4.90 -5.03
N PRO A 524 18.70 -4.78 -5.87
CA PRO A 524 18.77 -5.49 -7.15
C PRO A 524 18.54 -7.00 -7.04
N GLU A 525 19.01 -7.61 -5.95
CA GLU A 525 18.83 -9.04 -5.66
C GLU A 525 17.36 -9.38 -5.33
N THR A 526 16.61 -8.45 -4.73
CA THR A 526 15.18 -8.61 -4.47
C THR A 526 14.41 -8.60 -5.80
N TYR A 527 14.73 -7.69 -6.72
CA TYR A 527 14.17 -7.73 -8.08
C TYR A 527 14.50 -9.04 -8.81
N GLN A 528 15.74 -9.53 -8.69
CA GLN A 528 16.13 -10.81 -9.30
C GLN A 528 15.21 -11.95 -8.83
N LEU A 529 15.01 -12.10 -7.52
CA LEU A 529 14.14 -13.14 -6.95
C LEU A 529 12.71 -13.05 -7.45
N ILE A 530 12.15 -11.83 -7.50
CA ILE A 530 10.79 -11.57 -7.96
C ILE A 530 10.63 -11.98 -9.43
N PHE A 531 11.50 -11.49 -10.31
CA PHE A 531 11.37 -11.73 -11.74
C PHE A 531 11.67 -13.18 -12.13
N ASP A 532 12.55 -13.87 -11.41
CA ASP A 532 12.77 -15.31 -11.57
C ASP A 532 11.52 -16.10 -11.17
N ARG A 533 10.84 -15.69 -10.08
CA ARG A 533 9.58 -16.31 -9.67
C ARG A 533 8.47 -16.08 -10.70
N ILE A 534 8.27 -14.85 -11.17
CA ILE A 534 7.28 -14.53 -12.20
C ILE A 534 7.57 -15.31 -13.49
N SER A 535 8.82 -15.34 -13.93
CA SER A 535 9.27 -16.11 -15.10
C SER A 535 8.91 -17.59 -14.96
N SER A 536 9.09 -18.14 -13.76
CA SER A 536 8.75 -19.53 -13.47
C SER A 536 7.25 -19.82 -13.53
N GLU A 537 6.44 -18.94 -12.94
CA GLU A 537 4.97 -19.06 -12.97
C GLU A 537 4.41 -18.94 -14.40
N LEU A 538 4.94 -18.01 -15.20
CA LEU A 538 4.50 -17.80 -16.59
C LEU A 538 4.90 -18.97 -17.49
N ALA A 539 6.12 -19.51 -17.34
CA ALA A 539 6.56 -20.69 -18.07
C ALA A 539 5.70 -21.92 -17.72
N ALA A 540 5.40 -22.13 -16.44
CA ALA A 540 4.51 -23.21 -16.00
C ALA A 540 3.08 -23.05 -16.53
N ALA A 541 2.55 -21.82 -16.54
CA ALA A 541 1.23 -21.55 -17.11
C ALA A 541 1.19 -21.75 -18.63
N ALA A 542 2.24 -21.39 -19.36
CA ALA A 542 2.35 -21.60 -20.80
C ALA A 542 2.31 -23.09 -21.19
N ALA A 543 2.75 -23.99 -20.29
CA ALA A 543 2.65 -25.43 -20.46
C ALA A 543 1.28 -26.02 -20.10
N SER A 544 0.34 -25.21 -19.59
CA SER A 544 -0.98 -25.65 -19.12
C SER A 544 -2.09 -25.32 -20.13
N GLU A 545 -3.28 -25.90 -19.91
CA GLU A 545 -4.48 -25.63 -20.72
C GLU A 545 -5.01 -24.19 -20.58
N LYS A 546 -4.59 -23.47 -19.53
CA LYS A 546 -5.03 -22.12 -19.18
C LYS A 546 -3.82 -21.18 -19.12
N PRO A 547 -3.22 -20.82 -20.26
CA PRO A 547 -2.08 -19.92 -20.27
C PRO A 547 -2.47 -18.54 -19.74
N ILE A 548 -1.60 -17.95 -18.92
CA ILE A 548 -1.77 -16.59 -18.41
C ILE A 548 -1.69 -15.61 -19.59
N LYS A 549 -2.60 -14.65 -19.62
CA LYS A 549 -2.70 -13.61 -20.67
C LYS A 549 -2.39 -12.23 -20.14
N HIS A 550 -2.58 -12.01 -18.84
CA HIS A 550 -2.38 -10.72 -18.19
C HIS A 550 -1.46 -10.84 -16.98
N LEU A 551 -0.57 -9.87 -16.83
CA LEU A 551 0.23 -9.66 -15.62
C LEU A 551 -0.19 -8.32 -15.02
N VAL A 552 -0.90 -8.37 -13.89
CA VAL A 552 -1.27 -7.20 -13.10
C VAL A 552 -0.16 -6.90 -12.10
N VAL A 553 0.39 -5.70 -12.15
CA VAL A 553 1.50 -5.25 -11.30
C VAL A 553 1.01 -4.17 -10.36
N LEU A 554 1.18 -4.34 -9.06
CA LEU A 554 0.84 -3.32 -8.05
C LEU A 554 2.11 -2.62 -7.55
N LEU A 555 2.12 -1.29 -7.71
CA LEU A 555 3.14 -0.39 -7.17
C LEU A 555 2.41 0.66 -6.34
N GLY A 556 2.83 0.92 -5.08
CA GLY A 556 2.19 1.95 -4.24
C GLY A 556 2.16 3.32 -4.93
N ILE A 557 3.25 3.64 -5.63
CA ILE A 557 3.46 4.94 -6.27
C ILE A 557 3.37 4.86 -7.80
N PRO A 558 2.72 5.83 -8.49
CA PRO A 558 2.60 5.84 -9.94
C PRO A 558 3.93 5.86 -10.67
N ILE A 559 4.05 5.00 -11.68
CA ILE A 559 5.27 4.87 -12.47
C ILE A 559 5.19 5.61 -13.81
N ALA A 560 4.03 5.66 -14.47
CA ALA A 560 3.80 6.39 -15.72
C ALA A 560 3.04 7.69 -15.45
N TYR A 561 3.72 8.69 -14.88
CA TYR A 561 3.11 9.93 -14.40
C TYR A 561 3.94 11.16 -14.80
N PRO A 562 3.34 12.37 -14.90
CA PRO A 562 4.09 13.58 -15.24
C PRO A 562 5.21 13.85 -14.24
N ARG A 563 6.38 14.22 -14.75
CA ARG A 563 7.53 14.59 -13.90
C ARG A 563 7.19 15.86 -13.13
N LEU A 564 7.24 15.83 -11.80
CA LEU A 564 6.96 17.02 -10.99
C LEU A 564 8.22 17.83 -10.63
N THR A 565 9.41 17.48 -11.15
CA THR A 565 10.70 18.13 -10.80
C THR A 565 10.75 19.66 -11.02
N TRP A 566 9.74 20.22 -11.68
CA TRP A 566 9.57 21.65 -11.88
C TRP A 566 8.72 22.31 -10.78
N VAL A 567 7.84 21.55 -10.10
CA VAL A 567 7.08 21.97 -8.91
C VAL A 567 8.05 22.27 -7.78
N GLU A 568 9.06 21.42 -7.57
CA GLU A 568 10.23 21.69 -6.73
C GLU A 568 10.80 23.10 -6.97
N ASN A 569 11.11 23.44 -8.24
CA ASN A 569 11.70 24.72 -8.59
C ASN A 569 10.78 25.93 -8.33
N ILE A 570 9.46 25.75 -8.42
CA ILE A 570 8.49 26.81 -8.12
C ILE A 570 8.34 26.97 -6.60
N LEU A 571 8.20 25.87 -5.87
CA LEU A 571 8.06 25.88 -4.41
C LEU A 571 9.35 26.30 -3.72
N SER A 572 10.52 26.03 -4.30
CA SER A 572 11.82 26.46 -3.82
C SER A 572 12.21 27.87 -4.30
N SER A 573 11.37 28.52 -5.11
CA SER A 573 11.64 29.85 -5.65
C SER A 573 11.72 30.91 -4.54
N PRO A 574 12.69 31.84 -4.58
CA PRO A 574 12.76 32.98 -3.65
C PRO A 574 11.48 33.83 -3.62
N LEU A 575 10.67 33.79 -4.69
CA LEU A 575 9.37 34.48 -4.78
C LEU A 575 8.30 33.88 -3.88
N MET A 576 8.44 32.61 -3.46
CA MET A 576 7.59 31.99 -2.44
C MET A 576 8.04 32.35 -1.00
N GLY A 577 9.18 33.03 -0.84
CA GLY A 577 9.73 33.45 0.45
C GLY A 577 8.74 34.24 1.31
N PRO A 578 8.03 35.26 0.79
CA PRO A 578 7.00 35.99 1.53
C PRO A 578 5.82 35.13 1.96
N VAL A 579 5.37 34.19 1.12
CA VAL A 579 4.25 33.27 1.42
C VAL A 579 4.66 32.25 2.49
N LYS A 580 5.85 31.65 2.37
CA LYS A 580 6.43 30.77 3.39
C LYS A 580 6.62 31.49 4.72
N PHE A 581 7.07 32.75 4.68
CA PHE A 581 7.23 33.59 5.86
C PHE A 581 5.88 33.93 6.52
N LEU A 582 4.87 34.30 5.75
CA LEU A 582 3.51 34.60 6.24
C LEU A 582 2.86 33.35 6.86
N ASN A 583 2.97 32.18 6.23
CA ASN A 583 2.43 30.94 6.80
C ASN A 583 3.15 30.56 8.12
N LYS A 584 4.50 30.62 8.12
CA LYS A 584 5.32 30.34 9.31
C LYS A 584 5.09 31.33 10.47
N ARG A 585 4.71 32.58 10.17
CA ARG A 585 4.54 33.67 11.15
C ARG A 585 3.10 33.79 11.68
N PHE A 586 2.09 33.45 10.86
CA PHE A 586 0.69 33.73 11.16
C PHE A 586 -0.24 32.51 11.08
N GLY A 587 0.24 31.32 10.72
CA GLY A 587 -0.59 30.10 10.69
C GLY A 587 -1.67 30.07 9.61
N PHE A 588 -1.67 31.01 8.68
CA PHE A 588 -2.56 31.04 7.51
C PHE A 588 -2.01 30.10 6.42
N GLY A 589 -2.32 28.81 6.54
CA GLY A 589 -1.95 27.79 5.56
C GLY A 589 -1.77 26.41 6.20
N GLY A 590 -2.85 25.90 6.79
CA GLY A 590 -2.90 24.52 7.29
C GLY A 590 -2.86 23.52 6.14
N GLY A 591 -1.90 22.59 6.19
CA GLY A 591 -1.90 21.36 5.39
C GLY A 591 -1.03 21.32 4.12
N PHE A 592 0.03 22.13 4.01
CA PHE A 592 0.94 22.11 2.85
C PHE A 592 2.45 22.14 3.20
N ILE A 593 2.87 21.95 4.45
CA ILE A 593 4.30 22.05 4.83
C ILE A 593 4.67 20.95 5.83
N ASN A 594 5.64 20.11 5.45
CA ASN A 594 6.08 18.99 6.27
C ASN A 594 6.86 19.53 7.47
N ARG A 595 6.44 19.13 8.67
CA ARG A 595 7.05 19.57 9.94
C ARG A 595 8.41 18.92 10.20
N PHE A 596 8.79 17.88 9.45
CA PHE A 596 10.03 17.14 9.70
C PHE A 596 11.29 17.88 9.25
N ASP A 597 11.26 18.56 8.11
CA ASP A 597 12.42 19.30 7.57
C ASP A 597 12.10 20.76 7.13
N GLY A 598 10.81 21.15 7.13
CA GLY A 598 10.36 22.46 6.66
C GLY A 598 10.19 22.56 5.14
N SER A 599 10.19 21.43 4.42
CA SER A 599 9.77 21.32 3.02
C SER A 599 8.25 21.47 2.90
N VAL A 600 7.76 21.77 1.69
CA VAL A 600 6.32 21.74 1.39
C VAL A 600 5.95 20.26 1.24
N ASP A 601 4.84 19.76 1.81
CA ASP A 601 4.47 18.31 1.76
C ASP A 601 4.63 17.74 0.33
N LEU A 602 4.23 18.53 -0.68
CA LEU A 602 4.35 18.22 -2.12
C LEU A 602 5.78 18.01 -2.66
N VAL A 603 6.83 18.37 -1.92
CA VAL A 603 8.25 18.21 -2.30
C VAL A 603 8.79 16.86 -1.83
N ASP A 604 8.31 16.35 -0.68
CA ASP A 604 8.68 15.02 -0.21
C ASP A 604 8.02 13.96 -1.12
N ASP A 605 6.70 14.08 -1.40
CA ASP A 605 5.96 13.26 -2.39
C ASP A 605 6.64 13.19 -3.78
N LEU A 606 7.35 14.27 -4.13
CA LEU A 606 8.04 14.38 -5.40
C LEU A 606 9.38 13.65 -5.41
N ASP A 607 10.10 13.60 -4.28
CA ASP A 607 11.32 12.77 -4.14
C ASP A 607 10.96 11.26 -4.03
N ASP A 608 9.74 10.92 -3.59
CA ASP A 608 9.20 9.55 -3.48
C ASP A 608 8.87 8.90 -4.83
N HIS A 609 8.54 9.72 -5.82
CA HIS A 609 8.12 9.29 -7.14
C HIS A 609 9.22 8.53 -7.91
N TYR A 610 8.84 7.46 -8.61
CA TYR A 610 9.71 6.78 -9.59
C TYR A 610 10.26 7.74 -10.67
N THR A 611 9.58 8.85 -10.92
CA THR A 611 9.99 9.86 -11.90
C THR A 611 11.04 10.84 -11.38
N ALA A 612 11.32 10.83 -10.08
CA ALA A 612 12.36 11.63 -9.43
C ALA A 612 13.74 11.30 -10.00
N HIS A 613 14.65 12.27 -10.00
CA HIS A 613 15.99 12.11 -10.61
C HIS A 613 16.75 10.89 -10.08
N ARG A 614 16.59 10.59 -8.79
CA ARG A 614 17.30 9.50 -8.08
C ARG A 614 16.80 8.11 -8.48
N HIS A 615 15.51 7.97 -8.77
CA HIS A 615 14.88 6.68 -9.09
C HIS A 615 14.82 6.38 -10.59
N LYS A 616 15.21 7.30 -11.46
CA LYS A 616 15.12 7.11 -12.94
C LYS A 616 15.82 5.87 -13.46
N ALA A 617 16.99 5.52 -12.92
CA ALA A 617 17.72 4.34 -13.36
C ALA A 617 17.00 3.04 -12.96
N GLU A 618 16.54 2.98 -11.72
CA GLU A 618 15.76 1.87 -11.17
C GLU A 618 14.42 1.72 -11.91
N ARG A 619 13.70 2.83 -12.12
CA ARG A 619 12.48 2.89 -12.93
C ARG A 619 12.69 2.37 -14.34
N LEU A 620 13.72 2.85 -15.03
CA LEU A 620 14.03 2.40 -16.39
C LEU A 620 14.25 0.90 -16.42
N GLN A 621 14.99 0.37 -15.44
CA GLN A 621 15.26 -1.06 -15.37
C GLN A 621 13.97 -1.84 -15.08
N LEU A 622 13.19 -1.47 -14.07
CA LEU A 622 11.92 -2.11 -13.75
C LEU A 622 10.99 -2.20 -14.97
N VAL A 623 10.81 -1.10 -15.69
CA VAL A 623 9.96 -1.06 -16.89
C VAL A 623 10.52 -1.99 -17.97
N LYS A 624 11.84 -2.01 -18.22
CA LYS A 624 12.45 -2.92 -19.20
C LYS A 624 12.29 -4.39 -18.84
N MET A 625 12.44 -4.74 -17.56
CA MET A 625 12.23 -6.12 -17.11
C MET A 625 10.78 -6.56 -17.34
N LEU A 626 9.81 -5.67 -17.13
CA LEU A 626 8.40 -5.93 -17.43
C LEU A 626 8.15 -6.08 -18.94
N GLN A 627 8.73 -5.22 -19.78
CA GLN A 627 8.66 -5.33 -21.24
C GLN A 627 9.27 -6.64 -21.75
N ASP A 628 10.37 -7.07 -21.14
CA ASP A 628 11.03 -8.33 -21.45
C ASP A 628 10.17 -9.54 -21.09
N LEU A 629 9.54 -9.57 -19.90
CA LEU A 629 8.59 -10.61 -19.52
C LEU A 629 7.38 -10.64 -20.45
N SER A 630 6.80 -9.47 -20.72
CA SER A 630 5.69 -9.25 -21.65
C SER A 630 5.99 -9.86 -23.02
N GLY A 631 7.13 -9.50 -23.63
CA GLY A 631 7.53 -10.00 -24.94
C GLY A 631 7.95 -11.48 -24.95
N THR A 632 8.52 -11.99 -23.85
CA THR A 632 8.96 -13.40 -23.75
C THR A 632 7.77 -14.34 -23.61
N TYR A 633 6.78 -13.98 -22.79
CA TYR A 633 5.67 -14.86 -22.43
C TYR A 633 4.33 -14.50 -23.07
N GLY A 634 4.27 -13.44 -23.88
CA GLY A 634 3.04 -13.02 -24.55
C GLY A 634 1.96 -12.55 -23.57
N VAL A 635 2.37 -11.94 -22.45
CA VAL A 635 1.45 -11.43 -21.43
C VAL A 635 1.31 -9.92 -21.52
N ARG A 636 0.09 -9.40 -21.42
CA ARG A 636 -0.17 -7.97 -21.34
C ARG A 636 0.05 -7.48 -19.90
N VAL A 637 0.96 -6.52 -19.71
CA VAL A 637 1.21 -5.93 -18.40
C VAL A 637 0.26 -4.75 -18.15
N THR A 638 -0.43 -4.77 -17.01
CA THR A 638 -1.25 -3.66 -16.50
C THR A 638 -0.74 -3.28 -15.12
N ILE A 639 -0.47 -2.00 -14.89
CA ILE A 639 0.10 -1.50 -13.63
C ILE A 639 -0.99 -0.77 -12.84
N LEU A 640 -1.18 -1.12 -11.59
CA LEU A 640 -2.05 -0.45 -10.63
C LEU A 640 -1.19 0.40 -9.69
N SER A 641 -1.62 1.64 -9.43
CA SER A 641 -0.92 2.56 -8.52
C SER A 641 -1.84 3.50 -7.76
N GLY A 642 -1.38 4.00 -6.61
CA GLY A 642 -2.11 4.86 -5.69
C GLY A 642 -1.35 6.13 -5.29
N ASP A 643 -1.36 6.48 -4.00
CA ASP A 643 -0.58 7.54 -3.33
C ASP A 643 -0.97 9.01 -3.70
N VAL A 644 -1.05 9.35 -4.99
CA VAL A 644 -1.13 10.77 -5.43
C VAL A 644 -2.50 11.45 -5.29
N HIS A 645 -3.51 10.75 -4.75
CA HIS A 645 -4.91 11.20 -4.60
C HIS A 645 -5.54 11.78 -5.88
N LEU A 646 -5.05 11.41 -7.06
CA LEU A 646 -5.50 11.95 -8.33
C LEU A 646 -5.68 10.85 -9.36
N ALA A 647 -6.91 10.67 -9.81
CA ALA A 647 -7.20 9.65 -10.82
C ALA A 647 -6.60 10.05 -12.16
N ALA A 648 -5.87 9.12 -12.78
CA ALA A 648 -5.24 9.29 -14.09
C ALA A 648 -4.98 7.92 -14.73
N VAL A 649 -4.76 7.91 -16.04
CA VAL A 649 -4.23 6.73 -16.74
C VAL A 649 -2.98 7.12 -17.51
N GLY A 650 -1.85 6.57 -17.10
CA GLY A 650 -0.59 6.63 -17.82
C GLY A 650 -0.41 5.42 -18.73
N ARG A 651 0.51 5.51 -19.68
CA ARG A 651 0.92 4.36 -20.48
C ARG A 651 2.37 4.45 -20.92
N PHE A 652 3.00 3.30 -21.07
CA PHE A 652 4.16 3.08 -21.92
C PHE A 652 3.70 2.47 -23.24
N TYR A 653 4.39 2.75 -24.35
CA TYR A 653 4.07 2.19 -25.67
C TYR A 653 5.25 2.35 -26.63
N ALA A 654 5.28 1.53 -27.67
CA ALA A 654 6.26 1.63 -28.75
C ALA A 654 6.16 3.01 -29.43
N ASN A 655 7.31 3.58 -29.75
CA ASN A 655 7.36 4.83 -30.49
C ASN A 655 6.53 4.69 -31.77
N PRO A 656 5.53 5.56 -32.03
CA PRO A 656 4.60 5.39 -33.16
C PRO A 656 5.28 5.32 -34.54
N LYS A 657 6.54 5.75 -34.65
CA LYS A 657 7.36 5.62 -35.86
C LYS A 657 7.71 4.17 -36.21
N LEU A 658 7.65 3.26 -35.24
CA LEU A 658 7.90 1.84 -35.44
C LEU A 658 6.71 1.14 -36.13
N GLY A 659 5.52 1.75 -36.13
CA GLY A 659 4.33 1.20 -36.79
C GLY A 659 3.83 -0.11 -36.17
N ILE A 660 4.12 -0.36 -34.89
CA ILE A 660 3.72 -1.57 -34.17
C ILE A 660 2.30 -1.36 -33.61
N PRO A 661 1.32 -2.22 -33.95
CA PRO A 661 -0.01 -2.19 -33.35
C PRO A 661 0.03 -2.48 -31.85
N VAL A 662 -0.92 -1.94 -31.08
CA VAL A 662 -0.98 -2.12 -29.62
C VAL A 662 -1.06 -3.60 -29.24
N GLU A 663 -1.81 -4.38 -30.00
CA GLU A 663 -2.03 -5.81 -29.82
C GLU A 663 -0.76 -6.63 -29.99
N GLU A 664 0.26 -6.11 -30.68
CA GLU A 664 1.56 -6.76 -30.93
C GLU A 664 2.71 -6.10 -30.13
N ASP A 665 2.44 -4.97 -29.47
CA ASP A 665 3.44 -4.19 -28.76
C ASP A 665 3.63 -4.67 -27.32
N SER A 666 4.69 -5.42 -27.05
CA SER A 666 5.05 -5.83 -25.68
C SER A 666 5.40 -4.65 -24.75
N ARG A 667 5.64 -3.46 -25.30
CA ARG A 667 5.93 -2.23 -24.55
C ARG A 667 4.67 -1.51 -24.11
N TYR A 668 3.51 -1.84 -24.69
CA TYR A 668 2.25 -1.25 -24.29
C TYR A 668 1.83 -1.75 -22.90
N MET A 669 1.86 -0.82 -21.94
CA MET A 669 1.52 -1.09 -20.54
C MET A 669 0.72 0.09 -20.01
N ALA A 670 -0.54 -0.13 -19.66
CA ALA A 670 -1.37 0.88 -19.02
C ALA A 670 -1.06 0.94 -17.53
N ASN A 671 -0.92 2.15 -16.97
CA ASN A 671 -0.84 2.39 -15.54
C ASN A 671 -2.13 3.08 -15.07
N ILE A 672 -2.98 2.31 -14.41
CA ILE A 672 -4.22 2.76 -13.81
C ILE A 672 -3.89 3.38 -12.45
N VAL A 673 -4.03 4.71 -12.34
CA VAL A 673 -3.74 5.45 -11.11
C VAL A 673 -5.06 5.73 -10.41
N SER A 674 -5.28 5.08 -9.27
CA SER A 674 -6.41 5.38 -8.40
C SER A 674 -6.18 6.69 -7.67
N SER A 675 -7.24 7.48 -7.51
CA SER A 675 -7.32 8.50 -6.48
C SER A 675 -7.56 7.84 -5.12
N ALA A 676 -7.63 8.65 -4.08
CA ALA A 676 -8.03 8.19 -2.77
C ALA A 676 -9.49 7.74 -2.77
N ILE A 677 -9.76 6.57 -2.17
CA ILE A 677 -11.14 6.11 -1.96
C ILE A 677 -11.82 6.88 -0.82
N VAL A 678 -11.04 7.32 0.18
CA VAL A 678 -11.55 8.06 1.35
C VAL A 678 -11.03 9.49 1.40
N ASN A 679 -9.73 9.68 1.23
CA ASN A 679 -9.08 10.96 1.48
C ASN A 679 -9.52 12.06 0.50
N LYS A 680 -9.26 13.32 0.87
CA LYS A 680 -9.51 14.45 -0.01
C LYS A 680 -8.59 14.41 -1.25
N PRO A 681 -9.11 14.69 -2.46
CA PRO A 681 -8.29 14.87 -3.66
C PRO A 681 -7.47 16.17 -3.57
N PRO A 682 -6.42 16.33 -4.41
CA PRO A 682 -5.66 17.56 -4.49
C PRO A 682 -6.51 18.69 -5.10
N PRO A 683 -6.16 19.96 -4.84
CA PRO A 683 -6.86 21.10 -5.43
C PRO A 683 -6.91 21.05 -6.97
N ALA A 684 -8.02 21.50 -7.55
CA ALA A 684 -8.25 21.55 -9.00
C ALA A 684 -7.11 22.25 -9.79
N ALA A 685 -6.49 23.26 -9.18
CA ALA A 685 -5.34 23.95 -9.75
C ALA A 685 -4.17 22.99 -10.04
N ILE A 686 -3.86 22.07 -9.11
CA ILE A 686 -2.80 21.06 -9.28
C ILE A 686 -3.16 20.08 -10.39
N ALA A 687 -4.41 19.61 -10.43
CA ALA A 687 -4.87 18.70 -11.49
C ALA A 687 -4.74 19.35 -12.89
N ASN A 688 -5.17 20.60 -13.05
CA ASN A 688 -5.04 21.36 -14.31
C ASN A 688 -3.58 21.61 -14.68
N LEU A 689 -2.73 21.85 -13.68
CA LEU A 689 -1.31 22.07 -13.86
C LEU A 689 -0.61 20.82 -14.41
N LEU A 690 -0.93 19.64 -13.85
CA LEU A 690 -0.45 18.35 -14.34
C LEU A 690 -0.91 18.07 -15.77
N HIS A 691 -2.16 18.41 -16.09
CA HIS A 691 -2.67 18.35 -17.45
C HIS A 691 -1.84 19.18 -18.43
N HIS A 692 -1.51 20.42 -18.07
CA HIS A 692 -0.66 21.28 -18.92
C HIS A 692 0.78 20.75 -19.07
N GLN A 693 1.26 19.96 -18.11
CA GLN A 693 2.57 19.31 -18.18
C GLN A 693 2.52 17.92 -18.84
N ASN A 694 1.37 17.46 -19.33
CA ASN A 694 1.31 16.21 -20.09
C ASN A 694 1.98 16.38 -21.46
N LYS A 695 3.11 15.68 -21.67
CA LYS A 695 3.92 15.71 -22.89
C LYS A 695 4.33 14.27 -23.21
N ILE A 696 4.66 14.00 -24.47
CA ILE A 696 5.30 12.73 -24.83
C ILE A 696 6.69 12.77 -24.20
N HIS A 697 6.95 11.82 -23.32
CA HIS A 697 8.26 11.57 -22.78
C HIS A 697 8.82 10.31 -23.43
N HIS A 698 10.14 10.27 -23.62
CA HIS A 698 10.84 9.12 -24.18
C HIS A 698 11.54 8.40 -23.04
N LEU A 699 11.10 7.18 -22.73
CA LEU A 699 11.76 6.31 -21.76
C LEU A 699 13.12 5.87 -22.32
N ASP A 700 13.12 5.47 -23.59
CA ASP A 700 14.31 5.22 -24.39
C ASP A 700 14.05 5.53 -25.88
N LYS A 701 14.83 4.95 -26.81
CA LYS A 701 14.69 5.20 -28.25
C LYS A 701 13.44 4.58 -28.86
N GLU A 702 12.90 3.54 -28.23
CA GLU A 702 11.82 2.72 -28.77
C GLU A 702 10.55 2.81 -27.93
N THR A 703 10.64 3.27 -26.69
CA THR A 703 9.50 3.39 -25.76
C THR A 703 9.19 4.85 -25.44
N ASP A 704 7.96 5.24 -25.69
CA ASP A 704 7.38 6.52 -25.30
C ASP A 704 6.43 6.32 -24.08
N GLU A 705 6.17 7.40 -23.34
CA GLU A 705 5.24 7.44 -22.20
C GLU A 705 4.39 8.72 -22.23
N THR A 706 3.08 8.59 -21.94
CA THR A 706 2.11 9.72 -21.88
C THR A 706 0.97 9.43 -20.91
N LEU A 707 0.29 10.50 -20.45
CA LEU A 707 -1.06 10.38 -19.88
C LEU A 707 -2.13 10.39 -20.97
N ILE A 708 -3.18 9.61 -20.73
CA ILE A 708 -4.32 9.39 -21.62
C ILE A 708 -5.47 10.35 -21.29
N LYS A 709 -6.22 10.76 -22.33
CA LYS A 709 -7.48 11.52 -22.16
C LYS A 709 -8.63 10.57 -21.91
N MET A 710 -8.91 10.26 -20.64
CA MET A 710 -9.96 9.32 -20.24
C MET A 710 -11.24 10.01 -19.73
N PHE A 711 -11.14 11.20 -19.15
CA PHE A 711 -12.26 11.84 -18.45
C PHE A 711 -13.05 12.75 -19.39
N ASP A 712 -13.86 12.15 -20.25
CA ASP A 712 -14.64 12.81 -21.32
C ASP A 712 -15.67 13.83 -20.78
N ARG A 713 -16.24 13.59 -19.58
CA ARG A 713 -17.17 14.50 -18.89
C ARG A 713 -16.88 14.61 -17.39
N GLU A 714 -17.55 15.54 -16.72
CA GLU A 714 -17.52 15.64 -15.24
C GLU A 714 -18.42 14.54 -14.63
N PRO A 715 -18.07 14.00 -13.45
CA PRO A 715 -18.81 12.89 -12.85
C PRO A 715 -20.18 13.33 -12.29
N GLY A 716 -20.30 14.58 -11.86
CA GLY A 716 -21.52 15.19 -11.32
C GLY A 716 -21.80 16.55 -11.94
N GLN A 717 -22.74 17.28 -11.32
CA GLN A 717 -23.16 18.60 -11.81
C GLN A 717 -22.13 19.71 -11.50
N VAL A 718 -21.32 19.52 -10.47
CA VAL A 718 -20.30 20.50 -10.04
C VAL A 718 -18.99 20.21 -10.77
N PRO A 719 -18.44 21.15 -11.56
CA PRO A 719 -17.15 20.98 -12.21
C PRO A 719 -16.03 20.81 -11.19
N LYS A 720 -15.22 19.75 -11.33
CA LYS A 720 -14.08 19.46 -10.46
C LYS A 720 -12.77 20.06 -10.98
N LYS A 721 -12.72 20.41 -12.27
CA LYS A 721 -11.52 20.85 -12.99
C LYS A 721 -11.86 21.71 -14.20
N SER A 722 -10.84 22.20 -14.92
CA SER A 722 -11.04 22.89 -16.19
C SER A 722 -11.67 21.94 -17.23
N SER A 723 -12.58 22.45 -18.07
CA SER A 723 -13.21 21.68 -19.14
C SER A 723 -12.21 21.15 -20.18
N SER A 724 -11.05 21.80 -20.33
CA SER A 724 -9.95 21.35 -21.19
C SER A 724 -9.17 20.16 -20.62
N ASN A 725 -9.21 19.96 -19.30
CA ASN A 725 -8.53 18.87 -18.63
C ASN A 725 -9.35 17.58 -18.76
N LYS A 726 -8.85 16.66 -19.59
CA LYS A 726 -9.44 15.33 -19.83
C LYS A 726 -8.54 14.19 -19.35
N VAL A 727 -7.43 14.49 -18.68
CA VAL A 727 -6.35 13.51 -18.38
C VAL A 727 -6.20 13.20 -16.90
N THR A 728 -6.62 14.11 -16.02
CA THR A 728 -6.61 13.92 -14.57
C THR A 728 -7.97 14.25 -13.98
N MET A 729 -8.33 13.63 -12.87
CA MET A 729 -9.61 13.86 -12.17
C MET A 729 -9.40 13.96 -10.65
N PRO A 730 -9.51 15.17 -10.06
CA PRO A 730 -9.35 15.40 -8.63
C PRO A 730 -10.67 15.12 -7.88
N SER A 731 -11.04 13.85 -7.81
CA SER A 731 -12.18 13.38 -7.02
C SER A 731 -11.86 12.01 -6.43
N ARG A 732 -12.55 11.61 -5.36
CA ARG A 732 -12.39 10.28 -4.80
C ARG A 732 -12.82 9.21 -5.81
N ASN A 733 -12.21 8.03 -5.77
CA ASN A 733 -12.61 6.94 -6.66
C ASN A 733 -12.26 5.56 -6.13
N TRP A 734 -12.69 4.55 -6.88
CA TRP A 734 -12.16 3.19 -6.84
C TRP A 734 -12.22 2.61 -8.26
N THR A 735 -11.62 1.44 -8.50
CA THR A 735 -11.54 0.84 -9.85
C THR A 735 -12.07 -0.59 -9.85
N MET A 736 -12.85 -0.96 -10.87
CA MET A 736 -13.23 -2.34 -11.17
C MET A 736 -12.47 -2.86 -12.38
N ILE A 737 -11.99 -4.10 -12.30
CA ILE A 737 -11.19 -4.74 -13.35
C ILE A 737 -11.70 -6.17 -13.56
N THR A 738 -12.01 -6.52 -14.81
CA THR A 738 -12.51 -7.85 -15.18
C THR A 738 -11.90 -8.30 -16.49
N GLU A 739 -11.46 -9.56 -16.56
CA GLU A 739 -11.09 -10.18 -17.83
C GLU A 739 -12.31 -10.66 -18.59
N CYS A 740 -12.37 -10.32 -19.88
CA CYS A 740 -13.47 -10.61 -20.77
C CYS A 740 -13.33 -12.00 -21.39
N SER A 741 -13.58 -13.05 -20.61
CA SER A 741 -13.40 -14.42 -21.08
C SER A 741 -14.45 -14.86 -22.10
N ALA A 742 -14.09 -15.83 -22.95
CA ALA A 742 -15.05 -16.41 -23.90
C ALA A 742 -16.25 -17.08 -23.20
N THR A 743 -16.10 -17.51 -21.94
CA THR A 743 -17.19 -18.12 -21.16
C THR A 743 -18.19 -17.06 -20.69
N THR A 744 -17.73 -15.90 -20.19
CA THR A 744 -18.62 -14.83 -19.71
C THR A 744 -19.47 -14.29 -20.85
N ALA A 745 -18.92 -14.18 -22.06
CA ALA A 745 -19.68 -13.76 -23.25
C ALA A 745 -20.87 -14.69 -23.58
N ARG A 746 -20.77 -16.00 -23.32
CA ARG A 746 -21.86 -16.97 -23.55
C ARG A 746 -23.01 -16.78 -22.56
N VAL A 747 -22.71 -16.42 -21.30
CA VAL A 747 -23.73 -16.13 -20.28
C VAL A 747 -24.56 -14.90 -20.66
N ASN A 748 -23.93 -13.87 -21.24
CA ASN A 748 -24.64 -12.66 -21.66
C ASN A 748 -25.57 -12.89 -22.87
N GLN A 749 -25.19 -13.78 -23.81
CA GLN A 749 -26.09 -14.19 -24.90
C GLN A 749 -27.33 -14.94 -24.39
N VAL A 750 -27.21 -15.70 -23.29
CA VAL A 750 -28.35 -16.40 -22.67
C VAL A 750 -29.23 -15.42 -21.90
N ARG A 751 -28.67 -14.48 -21.11
CA ARG A 751 -29.47 -13.43 -20.43
C ARG A 751 -30.30 -12.60 -21.42
N ASN A 752 -29.68 -12.08 -22.48
CA ASN A 752 -30.41 -11.29 -23.50
C ASN A 752 -31.47 -12.10 -24.27
N ARG A 753 -31.30 -13.42 -24.41
CA ARG A 753 -32.34 -14.30 -24.99
C ARG A 753 -33.46 -14.64 -24.02
N THR A 754 -33.23 -14.59 -22.71
CA THR A 754 -34.22 -14.98 -21.69
C THR A 754 -35.05 -13.77 -21.22
N GLU A 755 -34.46 -12.57 -21.20
CA GLU A 755 -35.15 -11.30 -20.91
C GLU A 755 -35.95 -10.73 -22.09
N SER A 756 -35.90 -11.37 -23.28
CA SER A 756 -36.74 -11.02 -24.42
C SER A 756 -38.11 -11.71 -24.43
N ILE A 757 -38.48 -12.39 -23.32
CA ILE A 757 -39.85 -12.84 -23.07
C ILE A 757 -40.55 -11.77 -22.22
N PRO A 758 -41.62 -11.12 -22.71
CA PRO A 758 -42.32 -10.10 -21.94
C PRO A 758 -42.94 -10.74 -20.69
N VAL A 759 -42.44 -10.37 -19.51
CA VAL A 759 -43.13 -10.62 -18.25
C VAL A 759 -44.29 -9.63 -18.17
N PRO A 760 -45.56 -10.06 -17.96
CA PRO A 760 -46.68 -9.13 -17.82
C PRO A 760 -46.50 -8.33 -16.52
N ILE A 761 -46.20 -7.04 -16.66
CA ILE A 761 -46.19 -6.10 -15.55
C ILE A 761 -47.65 -5.86 -15.18
N THR A 762 -48.02 -6.20 -13.94
CA THR A 762 -49.35 -5.88 -13.40
C THR A 762 -49.39 -4.38 -13.11
N GLU A 763 -50.46 -3.73 -13.56
CA GLU A 763 -50.68 -2.29 -13.55
C GLU A 763 -50.43 -1.65 -12.17
N MET A 764 -49.59 -0.62 -12.13
CA MET A 764 -49.76 0.51 -11.22
C MET A 764 -49.82 1.80 -12.06
N ASP A 765 -50.97 2.45 -11.92
CA ASP A 765 -51.34 3.74 -12.46
C ASP A 765 -50.35 4.85 -12.05
N GLY A 766 -50.01 5.74 -12.99
CA GLY A 766 -49.41 7.04 -12.69
C GLY A 766 -48.42 7.54 -13.73
N SER A 767 -48.91 8.30 -14.71
CA SER A 767 -48.25 9.04 -15.81
C SER A 767 -46.72 9.26 -15.74
N VAL A 768 -46.00 8.72 -16.73
CA VAL A 768 -44.64 9.15 -17.11
C VAL A 768 -44.59 9.41 -18.62
N ASP A 769 -43.99 10.54 -18.98
CA ASP A 769 -43.83 11.12 -20.33
C ASP A 769 -43.03 10.20 -21.29
N PRO A 770 -43.49 9.89 -22.52
CA PRO A 770 -42.85 8.90 -23.40
C PRO A 770 -41.51 9.32 -24.03
N ASP A 771 -41.06 10.56 -23.88
CA ASP A 771 -39.91 11.08 -24.65
C ASP A 771 -38.51 10.87 -24.01
N LEU A 772 -38.40 10.06 -22.94
CA LEU A 772 -37.13 9.84 -22.22
C LEU A 772 -36.51 8.43 -22.33
N ILE A 773 -37.06 7.53 -23.16
CA ILE A 773 -36.48 6.20 -23.38
C ILE A 773 -36.17 6.00 -24.87
N ALA A 774 -35.06 6.60 -25.33
CA ALA A 774 -34.44 6.22 -26.59
C ALA A 774 -33.14 5.46 -26.30
N ALA A 775 -33.27 4.15 -26.11
CA ALA A 775 -32.14 3.23 -26.16
C ALA A 775 -31.68 3.09 -27.61
N THR A 776 -30.57 3.73 -27.99
CA THR A 776 -29.94 3.49 -29.29
C THR A 776 -29.16 2.19 -29.24
N SER A 777 -29.81 1.12 -29.68
CA SER A 777 -29.17 -0.15 -30.02
C SER A 777 -28.17 0.06 -31.15
N HIS A 778 -26.88 -0.18 -30.91
CA HIS A 778 -25.90 -0.33 -31.97
C HIS A 778 -25.30 -1.74 -31.98
N THR A 779 -25.23 -2.24 -33.20
CA THR A 779 -25.09 -3.62 -33.66
C THR A 779 -23.74 -4.24 -33.29
N ILE A 780 -23.77 -5.41 -32.65
CA ILE A 780 -22.59 -6.27 -32.47
C ILE A 780 -22.24 -6.88 -33.83
N ALA A 781 -21.09 -6.50 -34.39
CA ALA A 781 -20.51 -7.16 -35.56
C ALA A 781 -19.97 -8.54 -35.16
N THR A 782 -20.62 -9.60 -35.64
CA THR A 782 -20.19 -10.99 -35.49
C THR A 782 -19.13 -11.30 -36.54
N GLY A 783 -17.86 -11.35 -36.14
CA GLY A 783 -16.76 -11.85 -36.96
C GLY A 783 -16.63 -13.36 -36.83
N GLY A 784 -17.29 -14.12 -37.73
CA GLY A 784 -17.14 -15.57 -37.85
C GLY A 784 -16.55 -15.94 -39.21
N ALA A 785 -15.33 -16.48 -39.21
CA ALA A 785 -14.66 -16.98 -40.40
C ALA A 785 -15.24 -18.34 -40.84
N ALA A 786 -15.72 -18.43 -42.08
CA ALA A 786 -15.87 -19.68 -42.81
C ALA A 786 -15.71 -19.43 -44.31
N LEU A 787 -14.74 -20.11 -44.93
CA LEU A 787 -14.42 -20.09 -46.35
C LEU A 787 -15.37 -21.03 -47.13
N THR A 788 -15.93 -20.58 -48.26
CA THR A 788 -16.02 -21.33 -49.54
C THR A 788 -16.70 -20.47 -50.63
N PRO A 789 -16.37 -20.64 -51.93
CA PRO A 789 -16.66 -19.66 -52.99
C PRO A 789 -17.86 -20.03 -53.89
N ALA A 790 -18.62 -19.03 -54.33
CA ALA A 790 -19.52 -19.13 -55.49
C ALA A 790 -19.74 -17.75 -56.14
N SER A 791 -20.02 -17.79 -57.44
CA SER A 791 -19.78 -16.78 -58.48
C SER A 791 -20.97 -15.85 -58.82
N ASP A 792 -20.63 -14.80 -59.57
CA ASP A 792 -21.41 -14.01 -60.55
C ASP A 792 -22.44 -12.92 -60.12
N ALA A 793 -21.97 -11.65 -60.16
CA ALA A 793 -22.48 -10.42 -60.86
C ALA A 793 -23.97 -9.92 -60.75
N PRO A 794 -24.32 -8.65 -61.10
CA PRO A 794 -23.55 -7.40 -61.30
C PRO A 794 -24.11 -6.15 -60.53
N ALA A 795 -23.46 -5.01 -60.79
CA ALA A 795 -23.50 -3.71 -60.14
C ALA A 795 -24.79 -2.85 -60.23
N SER A 796 -24.95 -1.94 -59.26
CA SER A 796 -25.62 -0.63 -59.42
C SER A 796 -25.13 0.39 -58.36
N ASP A 797 -25.15 1.66 -58.76
CA ASP A 797 -24.40 2.83 -58.25
C ASP A 797 -24.67 3.36 -56.82
N ALA A 798 -23.56 3.84 -56.20
CA ALA A 798 -23.29 4.98 -55.28
C ALA A 798 -24.44 5.83 -54.66
N PRO A 799 -24.26 6.53 -53.49
CA PRO A 799 -23.01 7.20 -53.08
C PRO A 799 -22.59 7.24 -51.58
N ALA A 800 -21.26 7.25 -51.42
CA ALA A 800 -20.39 8.02 -50.50
C ALA A 800 -20.85 8.42 -49.09
N GLY A 801 -20.13 7.91 -48.07
CA GLY A 801 -20.09 8.48 -46.73
C GLY A 801 -19.48 7.58 -45.66
N GLY A 802 -18.23 7.12 -45.81
CA GLY A 802 -17.57 6.28 -44.81
C GLY A 802 -16.05 6.44 -44.84
N SER A 803 -15.51 7.03 -43.77
CA SER A 803 -14.08 7.25 -43.56
C SER A 803 -13.34 5.91 -43.40
N THR A 804 -12.78 5.39 -44.48
CA THR A 804 -11.87 4.25 -44.45
C THR A 804 -10.53 4.66 -43.86
N VAL A 805 -10.07 3.91 -42.85
CA VAL A 805 -8.71 3.96 -42.31
C VAL A 805 -7.73 3.65 -43.44
N ALA A 806 -7.02 4.68 -43.90
CA ALA A 806 -6.03 4.55 -44.95
C ALA A 806 -4.78 3.85 -44.41
N ALA A 807 -4.45 2.69 -44.99
CA ALA A 807 -3.10 2.17 -44.99
C ALA A 807 -2.18 3.24 -45.58
N THR A 808 -1.31 3.82 -44.76
CA THR A 808 -0.38 4.86 -45.20
C THR A 808 1.00 4.26 -45.46
N THR A 809 1.37 4.30 -46.74
CA THR A 809 2.74 4.47 -47.21
C THR A 809 3.50 5.51 -46.39
N SER A 810 4.82 5.34 -46.28
CA SER A 810 5.81 6.04 -45.44
C SER A 810 5.73 7.59 -45.40
N GLY A 811 4.66 8.14 -44.85
CA GLY A 811 4.45 9.55 -44.57
C GLY A 811 5.02 9.94 -43.20
N LYS A 812 5.41 11.21 -43.04
CA LYS A 812 5.92 11.75 -41.77
C LYS A 812 4.90 11.51 -40.65
N VAL A 813 5.21 10.58 -39.74
CA VAL A 813 4.40 10.30 -38.55
C VAL A 813 4.19 11.59 -37.75
N ASN A 814 2.92 11.90 -37.46
CA ASN A 814 2.53 13.09 -36.71
C ASN A 814 3.27 13.15 -35.36
N LYS A 815 3.90 14.28 -35.04
CA LYS A 815 4.62 14.47 -33.76
C LYS A 815 3.72 14.29 -32.53
N LYS A 816 2.39 14.38 -32.69
CA LYS A 816 1.39 14.15 -31.63
C LYS A 816 0.74 12.77 -31.69
N ALA A 817 1.19 11.85 -32.55
CA ALA A 817 0.59 10.51 -32.69
C ALA A 817 0.50 9.77 -31.34
N GLY A 818 1.53 9.89 -30.49
CA GLY A 818 1.55 9.29 -29.15
C GLY A 818 0.57 9.91 -28.12
N MET A 819 -0.09 11.02 -28.47
CA MET A 819 -1.15 11.66 -27.66
C MET A 819 -2.56 11.30 -28.11
N LEU A 820 -2.69 10.56 -29.21
CA LEU A 820 -3.95 10.09 -29.76
C LEU A 820 -4.20 8.64 -29.33
N PRO A 821 -5.43 8.13 -29.47
CA PRO A 821 -5.71 6.71 -29.40
C PRO A 821 -4.77 5.91 -30.33
N LEU A 822 -4.14 4.88 -29.78
CA LEU A 822 -3.21 3.97 -30.45
C LEU A 822 -3.90 2.71 -30.97
N GLY A 823 -5.10 2.40 -30.48
CA GLY A 823 -5.88 1.23 -30.85
C GLY A 823 -7.35 1.35 -30.45
N PRO A 824 -8.18 0.35 -30.77
CA PRO A 824 -9.63 0.36 -30.50
C PRO A 824 -9.96 0.46 -29.00
N GLY A 825 -9.10 -0.10 -28.13
CA GLY A 825 -9.17 0.04 -26.66
C GLY A 825 -9.22 1.48 -26.17
N GLU A 826 -8.72 2.40 -27.00
CA GLU A 826 -8.49 3.79 -26.67
C GLU A 826 -9.35 4.76 -27.46
N ALA A 827 -10.03 4.28 -28.51
CA ALA A 827 -10.81 5.12 -29.41
C ALA A 827 -12.05 5.71 -28.73
N GLU A 828 -12.60 5.02 -27.72
CA GLU A 828 -13.84 5.37 -27.03
C GLU A 828 -13.62 5.49 -25.52
N PHE A 829 -12.53 6.10 -25.07
CA PHE A 829 -12.30 6.28 -23.63
C PHE A 829 -13.38 7.09 -22.92
N GLY A 830 -13.58 6.77 -21.65
CA GLY A 830 -14.47 7.50 -20.76
C GLY A 830 -15.82 6.82 -20.62
N THR A 831 -16.89 7.59 -20.48
CA THR A 831 -18.18 7.02 -20.08
C THR A 831 -18.90 6.22 -21.18
N ILE A 832 -18.49 6.36 -22.44
CA ILE A 832 -19.08 5.63 -23.58
C ILE A 832 -18.36 4.31 -23.87
N ASN A 833 -17.22 4.07 -23.23
CA ASN A 833 -16.47 2.83 -23.39
C ASN A 833 -17.31 1.66 -22.87
N ARG A 834 -17.25 0.50 -23.54
CA ARG A 834 -17.89 -0.73 -23.06
C ARG A 834 -17.53 -1.08 -21.61
N ALA A 835 -16.27 -0.81 -21.20
CA ALA A 835 -15.80 -1.12 -19.86
C ALA A 835 -16.44 -0.21 -18.80
N ALA A 836 -17.03 0.92 -19.19
CA ALA A 836 -17.76 1.82 -18.29
C ALA A 836 -19.19 1.35 -18.01
N ASP A 837 -19.78 0.58 -18.93
CA ASP A 837 -21.15 0.10 -18.87
C ASP A 837 -21.25 -1.15 -17.97
N PRO A 838 -21.97 -1.09 -16.83
CA PRO A 838 -22.11 -2.24 -15.93
C PRO A 838 -22.79 -3.46 -16.57
N LEU A 839 -23.56 -3.29 -17.65
CA LEU A 839 -24.24 -4.41 -18.33
C LEU A 839 -23.30 -5.17 -19.29
N VAL A 840 -22.21 -4.53 -19.73
CA VAL A 840 -21.30 -5.06 -20.76
C VAL A 840 -19.91 -5.36 -20.20
N HIS A 841 -19.49 -4.67 -19.13
CA HIS A 841 -18.18 -4.83 -18.51
C HIS A 841 -17.86 -6.29 -18.21
N GLY A 842 -16.77 -6.81 -18.77
CA GLY A 842 -16.32 -8.18 -18.53
C GLY A 842 -17.00 -9.26 -19.40
N TYR A 843 -17.88 -8.87 -20.34
CA TYR A 843 -18.68 -9.80 -21.13
C TYR A 843 -18.38 -9.81 -22.64
N SER A 844 -17.32 -9.13 -23.11
CA SER A 844 -17.00 -9.06 -24.55
C SER A 844 -16.46 -10.35 -25.15
N GLY A 845 -15.82 -11.22 -24.35
CA GLY A 845 -15.29 -12.51 -24.80
C GLY A 845 -14.01 -12.47 -25.63
N ASP A 846 -13.36 -11.31 -25.74
CA ASP A 846 -12.12 -11.10 -26.51
C ASP A 846 -10.84 -11.28 -25.69
N GLY A 847 -10.96 -11.68 -24.42
CA GLY A 847 -9.84 -11.90 -23.50
C GLY A 847 -9.18 -10.62 -22.99
N ALA A 848 -9.67 -9.43 -23.37
CA ALA A 848 -9.15 -8.16 -22.88
C ALA A 848 -9.41 -7.97 -21.37
N LEU A 849 -8.73 -7.03 -20.73
CA LEU A 849 -9.11 -6.54 -19.40
C LEU A 849 -9.97 -5.29 -19.57
N ASP A 850 -11.25 -5.38 -19.21
CA ASP A 850 -12.09 -4.20 -19.02
C ASP A 850 -11.76 -3.57 -17.67
N VAL A 851 -11.52 -2.26 -17.67
CA VAL A 851 -11.17 -1.46 -16.49
C VAL A 851 -12.10 -0.26 -16.43
N ALA A 852 -12.77 -0.06 -15.30
CA ALA A 852 -13.64 1.09 -15.05
C ALA A 852 -13.21 1.83 -13.78
N ILE A 853 -12.83 3.10 -13.94
CA ILE A 853 -12.57 4.00 -12.82
C ILE A 853 -13.90 4.65 -12.42
N ARG A 854 -14.34 4.41 -11.19
CA ARG A 854 -15.62 4.89 -10.64
C ARG A 854 -15.37 6.10 -9.75
N VAL A 855 -15.62 7.27 -10.31
CA VAL A 855 -15.28 8.57 -9.73
C VAL A 855 -16.49 9.16 -9.01
N GLU A 856 -16.29 9.63 -7.78
CA GLU A 856 -17.29 10.31 -6.97
C GLU A 856 -17.97 11.47 -7.71
N LYS A 857 -19.31 11.51 -7.64
CA LYS A 857 -20.13 12.59 -8.20
C LYS A 857 -20.20 13.79 -7.26
N ASP A 858 -20.48 13.53 -5.98
CA ASP A 858 -20.65 14.54 -4.93
C ASP A 858 -20.04 14.04 -3.61
N GLN A 859 -19.21 14.89 -2.99
CA GLN A 859 -18.53 14.58 -1.73
C GLN A 859 -19.43 14.70 -0.50
N HIS A 860 -20.56 15.41 -0.65
CA HIS A 860 -21.56 15.59 0.41
C HIS A 860 -22.68 14.55 0.34
N ASP A 861 -22.63 13.63 -0.63
CA ASP A 861 -23.58 12.53 -0.74
C ASP A 861 -23.09 11.30 0.05
N PRO A 862 -23.69 10.98 1.22
CA PRO A 862 -23.27 9.84 2.02
C PRO A 862 -23.55 8.50 1.33
N SER A 863 -24.38 8.46 0.29
CA SER A 863 -24.61 7.23 -0.49
C SER A 863 -23.44 6.88 -1.42
N GLY A 864 -22.50 7.82 -1.63
CA GLY A 864 -21.24 7.59 -2.34
C GLY A 864 -21.39 7.37 -3.84
N GLN A 865 -22.37 7.97 -4.51
CA GLN A 865 -22.62 7.75 -5.95
C GLN A 865 -21.39 8.08 -6.81
N THR A 866 -21.14 7.23 -7.81
CA THR A 866 -20.01 7.39 -8.73
C THR A 866 -20.44 7.46 -10.20
N GLN A 867 -19.56 8.02 -11.03
CA GLN A 867 -19.57 7.97 -12.49
C GLN A 867 -18.46 7.04 -12.97
N SER A 868 -18.80 6.09 -13.83
CA SER A 868 -17.86 5.14 -14.41
C SER A 868 -17.18 5.72 -15.67
N TYR A 869 -15.86 5.54 -15.78
CA TYR A 869 -15.04 5.85 -16.95
C TYR A 869 -14.24 4.62 -17.35
N GLY A 870 -14.38 4.15 -18.59
CA GLY A 870 -13.86 2.86 -19.02
C GLY A 870 -12.68 2.92 -20.00
N ILE A 871 -11.84 1.88 -19.94
CA ILE A 871 -10.81 1.47 -20.89
C ILE A 871 -10.85 -0.05 -20.98
N PHE A 872 -10.59 -0.62 -22.16
CA PHE A 872 -10.21 -2.02 -22.26
C PHE A 872 -8.77 -2.17 -22.74
N ILE A 873 -8.05 -3.12 -22.14
CA ILE A 873 -6.64 -3.38 -22.40
C ILE A 873 -6.55 -4.71 -23.15
N PRO A 874 -6.12 -4.71 -24.44
CA PRO A 874 -6.14 -5.93 -25.26
C PRO A 874 -5.06 -6.92 -24.82
N THR A 875 -5.28 -8.20 -25.11
CA THR A 875 -4.25 -9.23 -24.97
C THR A 875 -3.04 -8.93 -25.87
N LEU A 876 -1.88 -9.46 -25.51
CA LEU A 876 -0.68 -9.39 -26.36
C LEU A 876 -0.63 -10.61 -27.29
N THR A 877 -0.46 -10.33 -28.58
CA THR A 877 -0.20 -11.34 -29.62
C THR A 877 1.27 -11.28 -29.97
N ILE A 878 1.97 -12.42 -29.84
CA ILE A 878 3.36 -12.54 -30.27
C ILE A 878 3.49 -13.63 -31.32
N ALA A 879 4.37 -13.41 -32.30
CA ALA A 879 4.65 -14.39 -33.35
C ALA A 879 5.62 -15.49 -32.88
N THR A 880 6.36 -15.25 -31.80
CA THR A 880 7.35 -16.18 -31.26
C THR A 880 6.71 -17.21 -30.33
N PRO A 881 7.16 -18.47 -30.36
CA PRO A 881 6.70 -19.48 -29.41
C PRO A 881 6.99 -19.06 -27.96
N ILE A 882 5.99 -19.23 -27.09
CA ILE A 882 6.14 -18.96 -25.65
C ILE A 882 6.99 -20.07 -25.01
N PRO A 883 8.05 -19.75 -24.26
CA PRO A 883 8.83 -20.75 -23.53
C PRO A 883 8.00 -21.45 -22.45
N THR A 884 8.12 -22.77 -22.35
CA THR A 884 7.53 -23.60 -21.29
C THR A 884 8.51 -23.90 -20.15
N ILE A 885 9.74 -23.38 -20.26
CA ILE A 885 10.79 -23.45 -19.23
C ILE A 885 11.13 -22.02 -18.82
N PRO A 886 11.40 -21.74 -17.53
CA PRO A 886 11.69 -20.40 -17.06
C PRO A 886 12.92 -19.82 -17.76
N VAL A 887 12.76 -18.63 -18.36
CA VAL A 887 13.88 -17.84 -18.88
C VAL A 887 14.45 -17.01 -17.74
N LEU A 888 15.61 -17.43 -17.24
CA LEU A 888 16.36 -16.69 -16.22
C LEU A 888 17.30 -15.69 -16.90
N ARG A 889 17.35 -14.47 -16.37
CA ARG A 889 18.27 -13.42 -16.82
C ARG A 889 18.96 -12.81 -15.61
N ASP A 890 20.16 -12.28 -15.79
CA ASP A 890 20.84 -11.53 -14.74
C ASP A 890 20.27 -10.10 -14.70
N TRP A 891 19.19 -9.94 -13.95
CA TRP A 891 18.50 -8.67 -13.75
C TRP A 891 19.31 -7.74 -12.84
N ALA A 892 19.95 -8.29 -11.81
CA ALA A 892 20.67 -7.53 -10.80
C ALA A 892 21.83 -6.71 -11.39
N THR A 893 22.61 -7.28 -12.30
CA THR A 893 23.75 -6.57 -12.92
C THR A 893 23.35 -5.36 -13.76
N ASN A 894 22.11 -5.31 -14.26
CA ASN A 894 21.63 -4.21 -15.07
C ASN A 894 21.35 -2.92 -14.26
N PHE A 895 21.16 -3.03 -12.94
CA PHE A 895 20.98 -1.86 -12.07
C PHE A 895 22.27 -1.03 -11.88
N GLY A 896 23.45 -1.55 -12.28
CA GLY A 896 24.78 -0.92 -12.11
C GLY A 896 25.40 -0.29 -13.37
N GLY A 897 24.72 -0.28 -14.52
CA GLY A 897 25.29 0.02 -15.83
C GLY A 897 25.65 1.50 -16.14
N GLY A 898 25.65 2.39 -15.15
CA GLY A 898 25.88 3.83 -15.36
C GLY A 898 27.35 4.26 -15.46
N HIS A 899 28.32 3.49 -14.94
CA HIS A 899 29.71 3.98 -14.79
C HIS A 899 30.83 2.98 -15.12
N ARG A 900 30.56 1.89 -15.85
CA ARG A 900 31.61 1.08 -16.48
C ARG A 900 31.34 0.91 -17.97
N ARG A 901 31.77 1.90 -18.76
CA ARG A 901 32.07 1.67 -20.19
C ARG A 901 33.19 0.64 -20.26
N SER A 902 32.82 -0.61 -20.53
CA SER A 902 33.73 -1.56 -21.16
C SER A 902 34.17 -0.97 -22.51
N ARG A 903 35.43 -0.53 -22.58
CA ARG A 903 36.11 -0.29 -23.86
C ARG A 903 36.43 -1.66 -24.45
N ASN A 904 35.46 -2.27 -25.12
CA ASN A 904 35.78 -3.25 -26.15
C ASN A 904 35.89 -2.51 -27.48
N SER A 905 37.15 -2.29 -27.88
CA SER A 905 37.53 -1.82 -29.19
C SER A 905 36.96 -2.74 -30.26
N LEU A 906 36.18 -2.18 -31.19
CA LEU A 906 35.98 -2.77 -32.51
C LEU A 906 37.35 -2.89 -33.19
N GLY A 907 37.87 -4.11 -33.24
CA GLY A 907 38.92 -4.50 -34.15
C GLY A 907 38.31 -5.19 -35.36
N SER A 908 38.25 -4.48 -36.48
CA SER A 908 38.07 -5.07 -37.81
C SER A 908 39.10 -6.18 -38.06
N ARG A 909 38.73 -7.28 -38.72
CA ARG A 909 39.51 -7.86 -39.83
C ARG A 909 38.83 -9.07 -40.48
N PHE A 910 38.59 -8.91 -41.78
CA PHE A 910 38.67 -9.96 -42.79
C PHE A 910 40.06 -10.65 -42.77
N GLY A 911 40.10 -11.92 -43.20
CA GLY A 911 41.25 -12.46 -43.94
C GLY A 911 42.11 -13.52 -43.24
N SER A 912 41.74 -14.79 -43.46
CA SER A 912 42.53 -15.92 -43.98
C SER A 912 43.92 -16.33 -43.38
N ILE A 913 44.03 -17.67 -43.26
CA ILE A 913 45.22 -18.56 -43.43
C ILE A 913 46.31 -18.54 -42.34
N GLY A 914 46.61 -19.74 -41.80
CA GLY A 914 47.97 -20.06 -41.34
C GLY A 914 48.12 -20.95 -40.10
N SER A 915 47.98 -22.27 -40.28
CA SER A 915 48.81 -23.36 -39.73
C SER A 915 49.43 -23.34 -38.32
N ARG A 916 49.26 -24.51 -37.68
CA ARG A 916 50.23 -25.34 -36.92
C ARG A 916 50.42 -25.13 -35.39
N ALA A 917 49.94 -26.16 -34.69
CA ALA A 917 50.65 -27.06 -33.76
C ALA A 917 51.14 -26.54 -32.40
N GLY A 918 50.75 -27.26 -31.35
CA GLY A 918 51.35 -27.19 -30.01
C GLY A 918 50.51 -27.86 -28.94
N SER A 919 50.68 -29.16 -28.75
CA SER A 919 50.10 -30.04 -27.73
C SER A 919 50.73 -29.88 -26.33
N ALA A 920 49.93 -29.98 -25.26
CA ALA A 920 50.20 -30.67 -23.97
C ALA A 920 49.09 -30.26 -22.96
N ALA A 921 48.14 -31.10 -22.56
CA ALA A 921 48.19 -32.27 -21.66
C ALA A 921 48.23 -31.92 -20.15
N GLY A 922 47.26 -32.47 -19.39
CA GLY A 922 47.28 -32.62 -17.93
C GLY A 922 46.14 -31.87 -17.21
N SER A 923 44.93 -32.41 -17.05
CA SER A 923 44.48 -33.48 -16.13
C SER A 923 43.79 -32.94 -14.87
N ARG A 924 42.49 -33.27 -14.75
CA ARG A 924 41.65 -33.25 -13.53
C ARG A 924 42.30 -34.05 -12.38
N PRO A 925 41.77 -33.91 -11.15
CA PRO A 925 40.89 -34.98 -10.68
C PRO A 925 39.59 -34.48 -10.02
N ALA A 926 38.63 -35.39 -10.00
CA ALA A 926 37.32 -35.29 -9.35
C ALA A 926 37.29 -36.18 -8.10
N THR A 927 36.13 -36.17 -7.44
CA THR A 927 35.61 -37.05 -6.37
C THR A 927 35.91 -36.62 -4.93
N ALA A 928 35.05 -36.81 -3.93
CA ALA A 928 33.61 -37.07 -3.80
C ALA A 928 33.36 -37.20 -2.26
N ALA A 929 32.26 -36.64 -1.76
CA ALA A 929 31.43 -37.14 -0.66
C ALA A 929 30.20 -36.22 -0.55
#